data_AF-A0A6N6KFN5-F1
#
_entry.id   AF-A0A6N6KFN5-F1
#
_cell.length_a   1.000
_cell.length_b   1.000
_cell.length_c   1.000
_cell.angle_alpha   90.00
_cell.angle_beta   90.00
_cell.angle_gamma   90.00
#
_symmetry.space_group_name_H-M   'P 1'
#
loop_
_entity.id
_entity.type
_entity.pdbx_description
1 polymer ?
#
loop_
_entity_poly.entity_id
_entity_poly.type
_entity_poly.pdbx_seq_one_letter_code
_entity_poly.pdbx_strand_id
1 'polypeptide(L)'
;MLVFITAVQAQSGTAFRDFNGDGLQTGAEPGVEGITVKLYGNAAFPAKDVLIGEAVTGANGTYDFSVTLVSGRAALPGENLRVEFEIPDQYGCDLDNDVDFIGLNGGVYGTSVQFIQGQQTNINFAINYPGQWVASNNPDMFVPVYTFGDPLSAGSAATEPGLVTFEFLETGVPASYSGGNAGVPDPTVLATTAEVGALYGIAHSRQAQKVFSAAVMRRHCGFGPLGPGGIYLTDPNSPMADKTEDWLDLDAIGILTHSSVGGYPANPGNNTSPVTGYVGSNIERGLPPGKHTPSTDYAAGDQVGKVSLGDIDISDDGRYLYIMNLYDRKIYEIDLVDPINPQAPTIADVPTRVRSWDIPDPGTSANQGEHRPWGLKYYRGKLYVGVVLSQQDINGNVVGTVSGSGASQIGDELRGYVYDFDPLTEMFDVKLDFSFDYGREAPWIPWGYRAGFPSRYFSANEREVAEPIISDIEFDDQGNMLIGVLDRKGHQYGIYNNNYAGAIDPVEYASAGELLRANLDPSCDMFTIITAPGSTDYYQDNIVHPESLQGPLSVLPGGGDAVAIVLDPIQIRSGGTIRFDNETGAVVPGSAYEIFDDRHTLSSSDACPSKANGLGDLELAGVAAPIEIGNLVWMDVDTDGVQDGGEPGIAGVTVELLDAGMNVIASTVTDANGGYYFNHTNVMDPNGPATVQGPLPFTSYKVRISPTQFSSGIGTGPLHNMVLTATDQAGLGLADRSDSDAALTGGEAQIMLSTNAPGQNDHSFDFGFLVYDYGDLPDSYVTEDGSGGPRHQLDPRLFIGTCVDAELDGQPEPMAGLMNDGDDNNTINASLPIGTACANDEDGITFSTSLVPGNQACVEVSVVNTTGAMAKLQGWIDFDGNGAFNGADELNTGDFAGGGVMIPAAGVTDVEYCFDVPAGATFSTGSTELYSRFRLSENGGLGSGGINPDGSVPIGEVEDHKQPLAMLGDYVWIDA
;
A
#
# COMPACT_ATOMS: atom_id res chain seq x y z
N MET A 1 38.78 -2.93 -38.28
CA MET A 1 38.35 -3.68 -37.10
C MET A 1 37.02 -3.06 -36.69
N LEU A 2 35.91 -3.62 -37.19
CA LEU A 2 34.56 -3.24 -36.77
C LEU A 2 34.37 -3.85 -35.39
N VAL A 3 34.31 -3.01 -34.35
CA VAL A 3 33.90 -3.45 -33.02
C VAL A 3 32.38 -3.57 -33.07
N PHE A 4 31.88 -4.80 -33.03
CA PHE A 4 30.48 -5.06 -32.70
C PHE A 4 30.31 -4.65 -31.24
N ILE A 5 29.59 -3.55 -30.99
CA ILE A 5 29.04 -3.27 -29.67
C ILE A 5 27.92 -4.31 -29.49
N THR A 6 28.23 -5.40 -28.80
CA THR A 6 27.20 -6.25 -28.21
C THR A 6 26.35 -5.38 -27.30
N ALA A 7 25.01 -5.48 -27.41
CA ALA A 7 24.10 -4.79 -26.51
C ALA A 7 24.55 -5.05 -25.06
N VAL A 8 24.89 -3.99 -24.35
CA VAL A 8 25.24 -4.05 -22.93
C VAL A 8 23.94 -4.34 -22.19
N GLN A 9 23.88 -5.44 -21.44
CA GLN A 9 22.75 -5.73 -20.56
C GLN A 9 22.78 -4.67 -19.45
N ALA A 10 21.76 -3.82 -19.34
CA ALA A 10 21.71 -2.77 -18.33
C ALA A 10 20.71 -3.11 -17.22
N GLN A 11 20.74 -2.28 -16.18
CA GLN A 11 19.81 -2.33 -15.07
C GLN A 11 18.39 -2.13 -15.58
N SER A 12 17.48 -3.03 -15.23
CA SER A 12 16.09 -3.00 -15.69
C SER A 12 15.16 -3.75 -14.75
N GLY A 13 13.88 -3.40 -14.80
CA GLY A 13 12.83 -4.07 -14.05
C GLY A 13 11.46 -3.51 -14.37
N THR A 14 10.50 -3.82 -13.50
CA THR A 14 9.10 -3.41 -13.64
C THR A 14 8.56 -2.82 -12.34
N ALA A 15 7.88 -1.68 -12.43
CA ALA A 15 6.97 -1.23 -11.39
C ALA A 15 5.54 -1.70 -11.71
N PHE A 16 4.79 -2.19 -10.73
CA PHE A 16 3.48 -2.79 -10.96
C PHE A 16 2.54 -2.62 -9.75
N ARG A 17 1.24 -2.72 -9.99
CA ARG A 17 0.23 -2.79 -8.93
C ARG A 17 0.29 -4.16 -8.27
N ASP A 18 0.45 -4.20 -6.96
CA ASP A 18 0.43 -5.45 -6.19
C ASP A 18 -0.84 -5.46 -5.36
N PHE A 19 -1.89 -6.05 -5.93
CA PHE A 19 -3.20 -6.04 -5.30
C PHE A 19 -3.24 -6.99 -4.11
N ASN A 20 -2.46 -8.08 -4.12
CA ASN A 20 -2.54 -9.11 -3.09
C ASN A 20 -1.41 -9.02 -2.05
N GLY A 21 -0.41 -8.16 -2.26
CA GLY A 21 0.74 -7.99 -1.38
C GLY A 21 1.72 -9.16 -1.42
N ASP A 22 1.68 -10.02 -2.45
CA ASP A 22 2.57 -11.18 -2.58
C ASP A 22 3.91 -10.82 -3.24
N GLY A 23 3.97 -9.64 -3.87
CA GLY A 23 5.18 -9.14 -4.47
C GLY A 23 5.57 -9.62 -5.84
N LEU A 24 4.69 -10.37 -6.48
CA LEU A 24 4.91 -10.96 -7.77
C LEU A 24 3.88 -10.38 -8.70
N GLN A 25 4.32 -9.72 -9.77
CA GLN A 25 3.40 -9.30 -10.82
C GLN A 25 2.73 -10.54 -11.45
N THR A 26 1.53 -10.85 -10.99
CA THR A 26 0.77 -12.05 -11.35
C THR A 26 -0.69 -11.72 -11.61
N GLY A 27 -1.42 -12.66 -12.22
CA GLY A 27 -2.82 -12.41 -12.59
C GLY A 27 -2.95 -11.23 -13.55
N ALA A 28 -3.90 -10.34 -13.28
CA ALA A 28 -4.16 -9.13 -14.05
C ALA A 28 -3.47 -7.87 -13.49
N GLU A 29 -2.41 -8.01 -12.69
CA GLU A 29 -1.67 -6.88 -12.11
C GLU A 29 -0.95 -6.04 -13.18
N PRO A 30 -1.41 -4.80 -13.44
CA PRO A 30 -0.83 -3.96 -14.47
C PRO A 30 0.54 -3.41 -14.04
N GLY A 31 1.38 -3.14 -15.04
CA GLY A 31 2.56 -2.30 -14.83
C GLY A 31 2.15 -0.84 -14.62
N VAL A 32 2.95 -0.09 -13.87
CA VAL A 32 2.67 1.32 -13.54
C VAL A 32 3.65 2.24 -14.24
N GLU A 33 3.13 3.14 -15.07
CA GLU A 33 3.90 4.20 -15.73
C GLU A 33 4.21 5.35 -14.77
N GLY A 34 5.34 6.04 -14.98
CA GLY A 34 5.62 7.32 -14.32
C GLY A 34 6.47 7.25 -13.05
N ILE A 35 6.81 6.05 -12.58
CA ILE A 35 7.72 5.88 -11.44
C ILE A 35 9.11 6.35 -11.87
N THR A 36 9.67 7.26 -11.10
CA THR A 36 11.04 7.72 -11.32
C THR A 36 12.00 6.75 -10.64
N VAL A 37 12.93 6.21 -11.43
CA VAL A 37 13.95 5.25 -10.97
C VAL A 37 15.31 5.92 -11.04
N LYS A 38 15.95 6.12 -9.89
CA LYS A 38 17.27 6.72 -9.76
C LYS A 38 18.30 5.66 -9.46
N LEU A 39 19.44 5.72 -10.14
CA LEU A 39 20.57 4.82 -9.97
C LEU A 39 21.76 5.61 -9.44
N TYR A 40 22.23 5.23 -8.26
CA TYR A 40 23.40 5.78 -7.61
C TYR A 40 24.54 4.78 -7.68
N GLY A 41 25.72 5.29 -8.01
CA GLY A 41 26.95 4.52 -7.98
C GLY A 41 27.92 5.12 -6.99
N ASN A 42 28.65 4.23 -6.33
CA ASN A 42 29.66 4.60 -5.36
C ASN A 42 30.62 5.62 -5.98
N ALA A 43 30.79 6.76 -5.33
CA ALA A 43 31.92 7.60 -5.65
C ALA A 43 33.19 7.06 -4.95
N ALA A 44 34.36 7.49 -5.43
CA ALA A 44 35.59 7.15 -4.75
C ALA A 44 35.58 7.84 -3.38
N PHE A 45 35.69 7.05 -2.31
CA PHE A 45 35.77 7.54 -0.94
C PHE A 45 36.77 8.70 -0.82
N PRO A 46 36.46 9.77 -0.06
CA PRO A 46 35.34 9.95 0.87
C PRO A 46 34.06 10.51 0.24
N ALA A 47 33.81 10.26 -1.05
CA ALA A 47 32.65 10.81 -1.72
C ALA A 47 31.43 9.88 -1.63
N LYS A 48 30.33 10.47 -1.15
CA LYS A 48 28.94 9.97 -1.17
C LYS A 48 28.51 9.42 -2.52
N ASP A 49 27.54 8.51 -2.52
CA ASP A 49 26.86 7.99 -3.72
C ASP A 49 26.53 9.07 -4.75
N VAL A 50 26.95 8.92 -6.01
CA VAL A 50 26.64 9.89 -7.06
C VAL A 50 25.50 9.36 -7.91
N LEU A 51 24.52 10.22 -8.21
CA LEU A 51 23.49 9.92 -9.20
C LEU A 51 24.15 9.68 -10.57
N ILE A 52 24.13 8.43 -11.03
CA ILE A 52 24.71 8.01 -12.31
C ILE A 52 23.66 7.68 -13.36
N GLY A 53 22.38 7.59 -13.00
CA GLY A 53 21.31 7.31 -13.95
C GLY A 53 19.94 7.71 -13.42
N GLU A 54 19.06 8.11 -14.33
CA GLU A 54 17.64 8.33 -14.05
C GLU A 54 16.81 7.81 -15.23
N ALA A 55 15.75 7.06 -14.92
CA ALA A 55 14.78 6.51 -15.85
C ALA A 55 13.35 6.69 -15.31
N VAL A 56 12.36 6.59 -16.18
CA VAL A 56 10.94 6.59 -15.81
C VAL A 56 10.30 5.33 -16.38
N THR A 57 9.44 4.66 -15.60
CA THR A 57 8.73 3.48 -16.08
C THR A 57 7.77 3.83 -17.20
N GLY A 58 7.71 2.99 -18.25
CA GLY A 58 6.76 3.13 -19.36
C GLY A 58 5.38 2.52 -19.03
N ALA A 59 4.44 2.59 -19.98
CA ALA A 59 3.06 2.12 -19.84
C ALA A 59 2.88 0.70 -19.27
N ASN A 60 3.83 -0.20 -19.54
CA ASN A 60 3.79 -1.57 -19.02
C ASN A 60 4.60 -1.73 -17.72
N GLY A 61 4.93 -0.63 -17.03
CA GLY A 61 5.74 -0.63 -15.81
C GLY A 61 7.25 -0.79 -16.03
N THR A 62 7.68 -1.13 -17.25
CA THR A 62 9.09 -1.45 -17.53
C THR A 62 9.99 -0.22 -17.57
N TYR A 63 11.22 -0.34 -17.06
CA TYR A 63 12.30 0.63 -17.25
C TYR A 63 13.62 -0.07 -17.62
N ASP A 64 14.52 0.63 -18.32
CA ASP A 64 15.82 0.11 -18.75
C ASP A 64 16.86 1.24 -18.94
N PHE A 65 17.97 1.16 -18.21
CA PHE A 65 19.07 2.12 -18.24
C PHE A 65 19.98 2.01 -19.48
N SER A 66 19.82 1.02 -20.36
CA SER A 66 20.55 0.92 -21.65
C SER A 66 19.98 1.80 -22.75
N VAL A 67 18.71 2.19 -22.63
CA VAL A 67 17.96 2.90 -23.69
C VAL A 67 17.42 4.25 -23.22
N THR A 68 17.27 4.44 -21.91
CA THR A 68 16.57 5.58 -21.29
C THR A 68 17.41 6.21 -20.18
N LEU A 69 18.48 6.91 -20.55
CA LEU A 69 19.26 7.73 -19.61
C LEU A 69 18.95 9.19 -19.87
N VAL A 70 18.32 9.87 -18.91
CA VAL A 70 18.13 11.33 -18.96
C VAL A 70 19.44 12.06 -18.63
N SER A 71 20.28 11.44 -17.80
CA SER A 71 21.67 11.84 -17.55
C SER A 71 22.50 10.65 -17.05
N GLY A 72 23.81 10.64 -17.33
CA GLY A 72 24.76 9.68 -16.72
C GLY A 72 25.16 8.44 -17.55
N ARG A 73 25.45 7.32 -16.86
CA ARG A 73 26.00 6.07 -17.41
C ARG A 73 25.30 4.83 -16.83
N ALA A 74 25.33 3.71 -17.57
CA ALA A 74 24.99 2.41 -17.01
C ALA A 74 26.06 1.94 -16.00
N ALA A 75 25.71 0.97 -15.14
CA ALA A 75 26.67 0.46 -14.18
C ALA A 75 27.75 -0.42 -14.79
N LEU A 76 28.89 -0.45 -14.12
CA LEU A 76 30.04 -1.26 -14.47
C LEU A 76 29.86 -2.69 -13.90
N PRO A 77 30.42 -3.73 -14.55
CA PRO A 77 30.40 -5.08 -13.99
C PRO A 77 31.05 -5.13 -12.61
N GLY A 78 30.34 -5.68 -11.62
CA GLY A 78 30.83 -5.84 -10.24
C GLY A 78 30.79 -4.58 -9.37
N GLU A 79 30.28 -3.46 -9.89
CA GLU A 79 30.05 -2.23 -9.12
C GLU A 79 28.85 -2.41 -8.20
N ASN A 80 28.95 -2.08 -6.91
CA ASN A 80 27.78 -2.06 -6.04
C ASN A 80 27.05 -0.72 -6.19
N LEU A 81 25.72 -0.74 -6.13
CA LEU A 81 24.86 0.38 -6.50
C LEU A 81 23.62 0.43 -5.62
N ARG A 82 23.08 1.63 -5.43
CA ARG A 82 21.76 1.85 -4.85
C ARG A 82 20.76 2.27 -5.93
N VAL A 83 19.56 1.71 -5.88
CA VAL A 83 18.43 2.04 -6.75
C VAL A 83 17.32 2.61 -5.89
N GLU A 84 16.79 3.77 -6.27
CA GLU A 84 15.66 4.38 -5.59
C GLU A 84 14.45 4.51 -6.52
N PHE A 85 13.28 4.18 -6.00
CA PHE A 85 11.98 4.33 -6.65
C PHE A 85 11.20 5.48 -5.99
N GLU A 86 10.87 6.48 -6.78
CA GLU A 86 10.10 7.64 -6.37
C GLU A 86 8.72 7.61 -7.04
N ILE A 87 7.67 7.56 -6.20
CA ILE A 87 6.30 7.81 -6.63
C ILE A 87 6.16 9.33 -6.75
N PRO A 88 5.89 9.87 -7.96
CA PRO A 88 5.73 11.31 -8.16
C PRO A 88 4.45 11.82 -7.48
N ASP A 89 4.39 13.12 -7.19
CA ASP A 89 3.18 13.79 -6.67
C ASP A 89 1.95 13.44 -7.51
N GLN A 90 2.08 13.52 -8.84
CA GLN A 90 1.07 13.04 -9.77
C GLN A 90 1.73 12.69 -11.10
N TYR A 91 1.36 11.54 -11.67
CA TYR A 91 1.73 11.19 -13.04
C TYR A 91 0.55 10.56 -13.78
N GLY A 92 0.18 11.20 -14.89
CA GLY A 92 -0.96 10.74 -15.68
C GLY A 92 -2.22 10.64 -14.82
N CYS A 93 -2.97 9.54 -15.02
CA CYS A 93 -4.26 9.34 -14.40
C CYS A 93 -4.21 8.34 -13.23
N ASP A 94 -3.19 7.48 -13.28
CA ASP A 94 -3.16 6.23 -12.54
C ASP A 94 -2.09 6.23 -11.46
N LEU A 95 -1.37 7.33 -11.21
CA LEU A 95 -0.32 7.39 -10.19
C LEU A 95 -0.31 8.73 -9.44
N ASP A 96 -0.40 8.66 -8.11
CA ASP A 96 -0.49 9.82 -7.21
C ASP A 96 0.03 9.43 -5.81
N ASN A 97 0.98 10.18 -5.26
CA ASN A 97 1.62 9.84 -3.98
C ASN A 97 0.75 10.09 -2.74
N ASP A 98 -0.41 10.75 -2.89
CA ASP A 98 -1.38 10.93 -1.80
C ASP A 98 -2.22 9.65 -1.57
N VAL A 99 -2.30 8.75 -2.55
CA VAL A 99 -3.14 7.53 -2.51
C VAL A 99 -2.39 6.23 -2.85
N ASP A 100 -1.25 6.32 -3.54
CA ASP A 100 -0.42 5.18 -3.90
C ASP A 100 0.83 5.10 -3.03
N PHE A 101 1.04 3.92 -2.44
CA PHE A 101 2.10 3.68 -1.47
C PHE A 101 3.00 2.53 -1.91
N ILE A 102 4.11 2.37 -1.22
CA ILE A 102 5.01 1.23 -1.41
C ILE A 102 4.26 -0.05 -1.03
N GLY A 103 4.40 -1.09 -1.84
CA GLY A 103 3.89 -2.43 -1.52
C GLY A 103 4.50 -3.02 -0.25
N LEU A 104 4.08 -4.22 0.13
CA LEU A 104 4.82 -4.97 1.14
C LEU A 104 6.24 -5.28 0.61
N ASN A 105 7.14 -5.81 1.40
CA ASN A 105 8.36 -6.41 0.88
C ASN A 105 8.14 -7.91 0.65
N GLY A 106 8.76 -8.48 -0.38
CA GLY A 106 8.66 -9.92 -0.63
C GLY A 106 9.91 -10.52 -1.24
N GLY A 107 9.84 -11.81 -1.59
CA GLY A 107 11.05 -12.58 -1.89
C GLY A 107 11.71 -12.29 -3.25
N VAL A 108 11.05 -11.55 -4.14
CA VAL A 108 11.45 -11.37 -5.56
C VAL A 108 11.65 -9.90 -5.96
N TYR A 109 11.20 -8.97 -5.13
CA TYR A 109 11.32 -7.51 -5.29
C TYR A 109 11.76 -6.92 -3.95
N GLY A 110 12.17 -5.66 -3.92
CA GLY A 110 12.59 -4.99 -2.70
C GLY A 110 11.75 -3.75 -2.39
N THR A 111 12.18 -3.02 -1.36
CA THR A 111 11.58 -1.75 -0.93
C THR A 111 11.82 -0.65 -1.99
N SER A 112 11.44 0.59 -1.67
CA SER A 112 11.76 1.74 -2.53
C SER A 112 13.26 2.04 -2.64
N VAL A 113 14.11 1.46 -1.78
CA VAL A 113 15.57 1.58 -1.81
C VAL A 113 16.16 0.17 -1.91
N GLN A 114 16.86 -0.13 -3.00
CA GLN A 114 17.39 -1.47 -3.27
C GLN A 114 18.87 -1.44 -3.61
N PHE A 115 19.61 -2.42 -3.11
CA PHE A 115 21.04 -2.58 -3.36
C PHE A 115 21.28 -3.69 -4.38
N ILE A 116 22.06 -3.38 -5.42
CA ILE A 116 22.35 -4.32 -6.51
C ILE A 116 23.85 -4.37 -6.82
N GLN A 117 24.28 -5.42 -7.50
CA GLN A 117 25.66 -5.54 -7.97
C GLN A 117 25.74 -5.66 -9.49
N GLY A 118 26.50 -4.74 -10.08
CA GLY A 118 26.79 -4.68 -11.50
C GLY A 118 25.53 -4.59 -12.34
N GLN A 119 25.51 -5.37 -13.42
CA GLN A 119 24.41 -5.38 -14.39
C GLN A 119 23.37 -6.43 -14.01
N GLN A 120 22.29 -5.98 -13.37
CA GLN A 120 21.21 -6.82 -12.86
C GLN A 120 19.86 -6.46 -13.50
N THR A 121 19.05 -7.46 -13.82
CA THR A 121 17.68 -7.28 -14.32
C THR A 121 16.67 -7.78 -13.27
N ASN A 122 15.38 -7.50 -13.46
CA ASN A 122 14.30 -7.84 -12.54
C ASN A 122 14.41 -7.10 -11.20
N ILE A 123 14.80 -5.83 -11.25
CA ILE A 123 14.78 -4.93 -10.10
C ILE A 123 13.39 -4.32 -10.05
N ASN A 124 12.48 -4.98 -9.34
CA ASN A 124 11.05 -4.69 -9.43
C ASN A 124 10.58 -3.85 -8.24
N PHE A 125 9.47 -3.13 -8.42
CA PHE A 125 8.88 -2.26 -7.41
C PHE A 125 7.36 -2.42 -7.37
N ALA A 126 6.83 -2.87 -6.24
CA ALA A 126 5.40 -3.04 -6.05
C ALA A 126 4.77 -1.77 -5.49
N ILE A 127 3.57 -1.44 -5.98
CA ILE A 127 2.81 -0.28 -5.57
C ILE A 127 1.45 -0.74 -5.06
N ASN A 128 1.11 -0.29 -3.85
CA ASN A 128 -0.14 -0.59 -3.19
C ASN A 128 -1.09 0.61 -3.29
N TYR A 129 -2.34 0.35 -3.69
CA TYR A 129 -3.46 1.25 -3.43
C TYR A 129 -4.39 0.56 -2.43
N PRO A 130 -4.45 1.02 -1.15
CA PRO A 130 -5.11 0.30 -0.07
C PRO A 130 -6.59 -0.04 -0.33
N GLY A 131 -7.32 0.79 -1.08
CA GLY A 131 -8.72 0.55 -1.45
C GLY A 131 -8.93 -0.69 -2.32
N GLN A 132 -7.93 -1.06 -3.12
CA GLN A 132 -7.96 -2.21 -4.03
C GLN A 132 -7.15 -3.41 -3.53
N TRP A 133 -6.68 -3.41 -2.28
CA TRP A 133 -5.94 -4.56 -1.77
C TRP A 133 -6.85 -5.80 -1.65
N VAL A 134 -6.30 -7.01 -1.82
CA VAL A 134 -7.04 -8.27 -1.93
C VAL A 134 -6.38 -9.35 -1.07
N ALA A 135 -7.05 -9.77 0.00
CA ALA A 135 -6.57 -10.86 0.86
C ALA A 135 -6.89 -12.26 0.32
N SER A 136 -7.89 -12.37 -0.55
CA SER A 136 -8.42 -13.64 -1.06
C SER A 136 -8.87 -13.44 -2.51
N ASN A 137 -8.54 -14.41 -3.37
CA ASN A 137 -9.04 -14.44 -4.75
C ASN A 137 -10.49 -14.97 -4.87
N ASN A 138 -11.14 -15.23 -3.73
CA ASN A 138 -12.51 -15.70 -3.64
C ASN A 138 -13.18 -15.06 -2.40
N PRO A 139 -13.38 -13.73 -2.39
CA PRO A 139 -14.04 -13.06 -1.27
C PRO A 139 -15.53 -13.39 -1.22
N ASP A 140 -16.14 -13.15 -0.06
CA ASP A 140 -17.59 -13.08 0.09
C ASP A 140 -18.17 -11.93 -0.74
N MET A 141 -19.41 -12.07 -1.19
CA MET A 141 -20.17 -11.04 -1.90
C MET A 141 -21.51 -10.80 -1.20
N PHE A 142 -21.88 -9.54 -1.02
CA PHE A 142 -23.12 -9.16 -0.35
C PHE A 142 -24.16 -8.70 -1.37
N VAL A 143 -25.36 -9.29 -1.30
CA VAL A 143 -26.43 -8.99 -2.26
C VAL A 143 -27.79 -8.86 -1.57
N PRO A 144 -28.50 -7.73 -1.75
CA PRO A 144 -29.90 -7.62 -1.36
C PRO A 144 -30.81 -8.51 -2.18
N VAL A 145 -31.78 -9.12 -1.50
CA VAL A 145 -32.80 -9.95 -2.14
C VAL A 145 -34.16 -9.33 -1.90
N TYR A 146 -34.89 -9.07 -2.99
CA TYR A 146 -36.19 -8.46 -2.87
C TYR A 146 -37.32 -9.47 -2.70
N THR A 147 -38.29 -9.09 -1.86
CA THR A 147 -39.51 -9.85 -1.64
C THR A 147 -40.71 -8.91 -1.67
N PHE A 148 -41.82 -9.35 -2.28
CA PHE A 148 -43.07 -8.60 -2.27
C PHE A 148 -43.80 -8.72 -0.92
N GLY A 149 -44.61 -7.72 -0.58
CA GLY A 149 -45.43 -7.68 0.62
C GLY A 149 -44.91 -6.73 1.71
N ASP A 150 -45.60 -6.73 2.84
CA ASP A 150 -45.26 -5.94 4.02
C ASP A 150 -44.39 -6.77 4.98
N PRO A 151 -43.08 -6.49 5.05
CA PRO A 151 -42.16 -7.25 5.90
C PRO A 151 -42.36 -7.03 7.40
N LEU A 152 -43.03 -5.94 7.80
CA LEU A 152 -43.29 -5.61 9.21
C LEU A 152 -44.60 -6.22 9.72
N SER A 153 -45.36 -6.85 8.83
CA SER A 153 -46.60 -7.54 9.16
C SER A 153 -46.36 -9.03 9.34
N ALA A 154 -47.11 -9.66 10.25
CA ALA A 154 -46.99 -11.09 10.49
C ALA A 154 -47.46 -11.89 9.26
N GLY A 155 -46.52 -12.43 8.49
CA GLY A 155 -46.77 -13.21 7.29
C GLY A 155 -45.51 -13.74 6.62
N SER A 156 -45.67 -14.31 5.42
CA SER A 156 -44.56 -14.93 4.70
C SER A 156 -43.63 -13.94 4.03
N ALA A 157 -43.97 -12.64 3.95
CA ALA A 157 -43.03 -11.63 3.46
C ALA A 157 -41.87 -11.46 4.45
N ALA A 158 -42.18 -11.35 5.75
CA ALA A 158 -41.25 -11.06 6.84
C ALA A 158 -40.07 -12.06 7.00
N THR A 159 -40.25 -13.31 6.58
CA THR A 159 -39.26 -14.38 6.82
C THR A 159 -38.31 -14.64 5.65
N GLU A 160 -38.49 -13.93 4.54
CA GLU A 160 -37.64 -14.11 3.36
C GLU A 160 -36.27 -13.44 3.56
N PRO A 161 -35.23 -13.89 2.85
CA PRO A 161 -33.95 -13.21 2.81
C PRO A 161 -34.11 -11.76 2.34
N GLY A 162 -33.51 -10.82 3.06
CA GLY A 162 -33.36 -9.41 2.68
C GLY A 162 -31.93 -9.07 2.26
N LEU A 163 -30.94 -9.72 2.88
CA LEU A 163 -29.51 -9.63 2.54
C LEU A 163 -28.88 -11.01 2.64
N VAL A 164 -28.11 -11.40 1.62
CA VAL A 164 -27.40 -12.70 1.58
C VAL A 164 -25.92 -12.51 1.28
N THR A 165 -25.12 -13.55 1.57
CA THR A 165 -23.71 -13.65 1.19
C THR A 165 -23.36 -15.00 0.57
N PHE A 166 -22.42 -15.01 -0.37
CA PHE A 166 -21.84 -16.19 -1.01
C PHE A 166 -20.47 -15.82 -1.63
N GLU A 167 -19.62 -16.78 -1.98
CA GLU A 167 -18.28 -16.45 -2.47
C GLU A 167 -18.26 -16.10 -3.98
N PHE A 168 -17.36 -15.20 -4.38
CA PHE A 168 -17.19 -14.68 -5.75
C PHE A 168 -17.03 -15.75 -6.84
N LEU A 169 -16.35 -16.86 -6.54
CA LEU A 169 -16.11 -17.97 -7.47
C LEU A 169 -17.15 -19.10 -7.36
N GLU A 170 -18.20 -18.96 -6.53
CA GLU A 170 -19.29 -19.92 -6.52
C GLU A 170 -20.04 -19.94 -7.87
N THR A 171 -20.41 -21.14 -8.33
CA THR A 171 -21.05 -21.31 -9.65
C THR A 171 -22.06 -22.46 -9.64
N GLY A 172 -23.19 -22.28 -10.30
CA GLY A 172 -24.22 -23.30 -10.52
C GLY A 172 -25.50 -23.07 -9.73
N VAL A 173 -26.20 -24.18 -9.47
CA VAL A 173 -27.51 -24.20 -8.79
C VAL A 173 -27.31 -24.58 -7.32
N PRO A 174 -27.75 -23.73 -6.37
CA PRO A 174 -27.78 -24.07 -4.96
C PRO A 174 -28.53 -25.36 -4.62
N ALA A 175 -28.08 -26.06 -3.57
CA ALA A 175 -28.63 -27.36 -3.17
C ALA A 175 -30.13 -27.30 -2.82
N SER A 176 -30.60 -26.20 -2.24
CA SER A 176 -32.01 -25.98 -1.90
C SER A 176 -32.92 -25.91 -3.14
N TYR A 177 -32.38 -25.52 -4.30
CA TYR A 177 -33.10 -25.37 -5.56
C TYR A 177 -32.92 -26.57 -6.50
N SER A 178 -31.91 -27.41 -6.26
CA SER A 178 -31.58 -28.57 -7.10
C SER A 178 -32.34 -29.87 -6.75
N GLY A 179 -33.19 -29.84 -5.71
CA GLY A 179 -33.86 -31.04 -5.19
C GLY A 179 -32.89 -32.06 -4.57
N GLY A 180 -31.71 -31.61 -4.09
CA GLY A 180 -30.71 -32.44 -3.41
C GLY A 180 -29.73 -33.19 -4.33
N ASN A 181 -29.68 -32.88 -5.63
CA ASN A 181 -28.59 -33.31 -6.51
C ASN A 181 -27.40 -32.36 -6.40
N ALA A 182 -26.17 -32.85 -6.64
CA ALA A 182 -24.88 -32.14 -6.54
C ALA A 182 -24.99 -30.62 -6.77
N GLY A 183 -25.26 -29.89 -5.68
CA GLY A 183 -25.50 -28.45 -5.67
C GLY A 183 -24.33 -27.74 -5.00
N VAL A 184 -24.12 -26.50 -5.40
CA VAL A 184 -23.24 -25.56 -4.68
C VAL A 184 -23.89 -25.11 -3.38
N PRO A 185 -23.12 -24.50 -2.45
CA PRO A 185 -23.67 -23.94 -1.22
C PRO A 185 -24.87 -23.02 -1.49
N ASP A 186 -25.83 -23.01 -0.56
CA ASP A 186 -26.90 -22.02 -0.59
C ASP A 186 -26.34 -20.66 -0.11
N PRO A 187 -26.78 -19.52 -0.68
CA PRO A 187 -26.44 -18.22 -0.14
C PRO A 187 -26.79 -18.14 1.34
N THR A 188 -25.85 -17.66 2.14
CA THR A 188 -26.05 -17.50 3.58
C THR A 188 -26.89 -16.25 3.84
N VAL A 189 -28.03 -16.42 4.52
CA VAL A 189 -28.88 -15.29 4.91
C VAL A 189 -28.21 -14.51 6.05
N LEU A 190 -27.97 -13.23 5.82
CA LEU A 190 -27.42 -12.30 6.81
C LEU A 190 -28.50 -11.47 7.50
N ALA A 191 -29.57 -11.15 6.77
CA ALA A 191 -30.74 -10.47 7.31
C ALA A 191 -32.01 -10.96 6.60
N THR A 192 -33.10 -11.00 7.35
CA THR A 192 -34.46 -11.20 6.82
C THR A 192 -35.07 -9.86 6.41
N THR A 193 -36.08 -9.89 5.55
CA THR A 193 -36.78 -8.64 5.19
C THR A 193 -37.50 -8.00 6.37
N ALA A 194 -37.85 -8.73 7.43
CA ALA A 194 -38.38 -8.11 8.66
C ALA A 194 -37.38 -7.19 9.34
N GLU A 195 -36.08 -7.49 9.22
CA GLU A 195 -34.99 -6.70 9.79
C GLU A 195 -34.67 -5.50 8.90
N VAL A 196 -34.65 -5.65 7.58
CA VAL A 196 -34.09 -4.61 6.67
C VAL A 196 -35.06 -4.10 5.59
N GLY A 197 -36.12 -4.84 5.27
CA GLY A 197 -37.03 -4.53 4.16
C GLY A 197 -36.36 -4.60 2.79
N ALA A 198 -36.70 -3.67 1.91
CA ALA A 198 -36.09 -3.53 0.58
C ALA A 198 -34.82 -2.66 0.64
N LEU A 199 -33.69 -3.23 0.22
CA LEU A 199 -32.38 -2.56 0.17
C LEU A 199 -31.88 -2.40 -1.27
N TYR A 200 -31.09 -1.37 -1.56
CA TYR A 200 -30.30 -1.29 -2.79
C TYR A 200 -28.82 -1.13 -2.45
N GLY A 201 -28.33 0.09 -2.19
CA GLY A 201 -26.89 0.36 -2.07
C GLY A 201 -26.25 -0.40 -0.92
N ILE A 202 -25.06 -0.92 -1.15
CA ILE A 202 -24.26 -1.67 -0.19
C ILE A 202 -22.84 -1.09 -0.12
N ALA A 203 -22.34 -0.85 1.09
CA ALA A 203 -20.95 -0.45 1.29
C ALA A 203 -20.29 -1.34 2.35
N HIS A 204 -19.15 -1.96 2.02
CA HIS A 204 -18.42 -2.81 2.94
C HIS A 204 -17.25 -2.05 3.61
N SER A 205 -17.30 -1.90 4.94
CA SER A 205 -16.18 -1.35 5.70
C SER A 205 -15.09 -2.40 5.91
N ARG A 206 -13.97 -2.22 5.21
CA ARG A 206 -12.78 -3.08 5.32
C ARG A 206 -12.14 -3.04 6.71
N GLN A 207 -12.24 -1.91 7.40
CA GLN A 207 -11.69 -1.70 8.74
C GLN A 207 -12.59 -2.33 9.82
N ALA A 208 -13.90 -2.08 9.76
CA ALA A 208 -14.84 -2.62 10.74
C ALA A 208 -15.25 -4.08 10.48
N GLN A 209 -15.05 -4.59 9.26
CA GLN A 209 -15.57 -5.88 8.79
C GLN A 209 -17.09 -5.97 8.89
N LYS A 210 -17.77 -4.89 8.46
CA LYS A 210 -19.23 -4.74 8.51
C LYS A 210 -19.79 -4.18 7.21
N VAL A 211 -21.04 -4.50 6.94
CA VAL A 211 -21.77 -4.10 5.73
C VAL A 211 -22.81 -3.06 6.09
N PHE A 212 -22.73 -1.88 5.49
CA PHE A 212 -23.81 -0.90 5.48
C PHE A 212 -24.76 -1.23 4.33
N SER A 213 -26.06 -1.09 4.55
CA SER A 213 -27.06 -1.29 3.50
C SER A 213 -28.17 -0.25 3.57
N ALA A 214 -28.57 0.28 2.41
CA ALA A 214 -29.49 1.40 2.31
C ALA A 214 -30.88 1.00 1.81
N ALA A 215 -31.93 1.53 2.46
CA ALA A 215 -33.32 1.34 2.08
C ALA A 215 -33.64 1.99 0.73
N VAL A 216 -34.35 1.25 -0.14
CA VAL A 216 -34.71 1.71 -1.49
C VAL A 216 -36.22 1.66 -1.74
N MET A 217 -36.73 2.62 -2.51
CA MET A 217 -38.09 2.56 -3.01
C MET A 217 -38.21 1.56 -4.16
N ARG A 218 -38.81 0.42 -3.87
CA ARG A 218 -39.29 -0.54 -4.85
C ARG A 218 -40.79 -0.79 -4.70
N ARG A 219 -41.52 -0.78 -5.81
CA ARG A 219 -42.96 -1.05 -5.80
C ARG A 219 -43.22 -2.52 -5.43
N HIS A 220 -44.26 -2.75 -4.62
CA HIS A 220 -44.67 -4.01 -4.02
C HIS A 220 -43.77 -4.55 -2.92
N CYS A 221 -42.61 -3.94 -2.66
CA CYS A 221 -41.72 -4.26 -1.55
C CYS A 221 -41.87 -3.22 -0.43
N GLY A 222 -42.00 -3.69 0.82
CA GLY A 222 -42.09 -2.81 1.98
C GLY A 222 -40.73 -2.39 2.53
N PHE A 223 -40.71 -1.25 3.21
CA PHE A 223 -39.55 -0.81 4.00
C PHE A 223 -39.44 -1.59 5.29
N GLY A 224 -38.21 -1.71 5.81
CA GLY A 224 -37.95 -2.27 7.13
C GLY A 224 -38.28 -1.28 8.27
N PRO A 225 -37.83 -1.57 9.50
CA PRO A 225 -38.18 -0.82 10.70
C PRO A 225 -37.82 0.69 10.65
N LEU A 226 -36.75 1.04 9.94
CA LEU A 226 -36.25 2.41 9.80
C LEU A 226 -36.92 3.19 8.64
N GLY A 227 -37.82 2.57 7.88
CA GLY A 227 -38.52 3.26 6.80
C GLY A 227 -37.63 3.61 5.60
N PRO A 228 -37.99 4.64 4.80
CA PRO A 228 -37.32 4.99 3.55
C PRO A 228 -35.92 5.62 3.74
N GLY A 229 -35.61 6.13 4.93
CA GLY A 229 -34.29 6.68 5.27
C GLY A 229 -33.40 5.73 6.05
N GLY A 230 -33.72 4.43 6.07
CA GLY A 230 -32.99 3.44 6.83
C GLY A 230 -31.63 3.07 6.24
N ILE A 231 -30.60 3.13 7.06
CA ILE A 231 -29.31 2.46 6.89
C ILE A 231 -29.19 1.39 7.97
N TYR A 232 -28.89 0.17 7.54
CA TYR A 232 -28.70 -0.98 8.43
C TYR A 232 -27.24 -1.39 8.45
N LEU A 233 -26.77 -1.85 9.60
CA LEU A 233 -25.39 -2.32 9.78
C LEU A 233 -25.39 -3.81 10.10
N THR A 234 -24.76 -4.60 9.24
CA THR A 234 -24.67 -6.05 9.37
C THR A 234 -23.25 -6.46 9.69
N ASP A 235 -23.06 -7.28 10.72
CA ASP A 235 -21.80 -7.97 11.00
C ASP A 235 -21.88 -9.40 10.42
N PRO A 236 -21.33 -9.64 9.21
CA PRO A 236 -21.40 -10.96 8.58
C PRO A 236 -20.67 -12.04 9.38
N ASN A 237 -19.66 -11.66 10.18
CA ASN A 237 -18.81 -12.54 10.97
C ASN A 237 -19.37 -12.83 12.37
N SER A 238 -20.44 -12.14 12.78
CA SER A 238 -21.08 -12.35 14.08
C SER A 238 -21.52 -13.81 14.24
N PRO A 239 -21.19 -14.46 15.38
CA PRO A 239 -21.70 -15.80 15.70
C PRO A 239 -23.15 -15.78 16.19
N MET A 240 -23.75 -14.60 16.36
CA MET A 240 -25.13 -14.45 16.83
C MET A 240 -26.12 -14.69 15.70
N ALA A 241 -27.35 -15.07 16.06
CA ALA A 241 -28.43 -15.28 15.10
C ALA A 241 -28.90 -13.95 14.48
N ASP A 242 -29.00 -12.90 15.29
CA ASP A 242 -29.32 -11.55 14.85
C ASP A 242 -28.00 -10.84 14.50
N LYS A 243 -27.70 -10.76 13.20
CA LYS A 243 -26.43 -10.20 12.68
C LYS A 243 -26.54 -8.71 12.31
N THR A 244 -27.75 -8.19 12.23
CA THR A 244 -28.05 -6.87 11.67
C THR A 244 -28.70 -5.99 12.71
N GLU A 245 -28.29 -4.72 12.74
CA GLU A 245 -28.88 -3.70 13.61
C GLU A 245 -29.48 -2.54 12.80
N ASP A 246 -30.56 -1.98 13.36
CA ASP A 246 -31.14 -0.70 12.97
C ASP A 246 -30.14 0.43 13.30
N TRP A 247 -29.33 0.85 12.33
CA TRP A 247 -28.17 1.72 12.60
C TRP A 247 -28.49 3.21 12.49
N LEU A 248 -29.04 3.68 11.37
CA LEU A 248 -29.36 5.10 11.17
C LEU A 248 -30.66 5.30 10.39
N ASP A 249 -31.55 6.15 10.92
CA ASP A 249 -32.71 6.68 10.20
C ASP A 249 -32.45 8.15 9.86
N LEU A 250 -32.26 8.44 8.56
CA LEU A 250 -32.01 9.78 8.05
C LEU A 250 -33.17 10.74 8.38
N ASP A 251 -34.43 10.27 8.29
CA ASP A 251 -35.61 11.09 8.59
C ASP A 251 -35.64 11.45 10.09
N ALA A 252 -35.22 10.54 10.97
CA ALA A 252 -35.12 10.78 12.41
C ALA A 252 -34.05 11.82 12.79
N ILE A 253 -32.99 11.97 11.99
CA ILE A 253 -31.98 13.03 12.14
C ILE A 253 -32.27 14.26 11.28
N GLY A 254 -33.49 14.39 10.75
CA GLY A 254 -33.98 15.59 10.07
C GLY A 254 -33.54 15.72 8.60
N ILE A 255 -32.97 14.66 8.02
CA ILE A 255 -32.62 14.57 6.61
C ILE A 255 -33.75 13.81 5.92
N LEU A 256 -34.64 14.56 5.26
CA LEU A 256 -35.84 13.95 4.69
C LEU A 256 -35.51 13.10 3.46
N THR A 257 -36.04 11.88 3.42
CA THR A 257 -35.92 10.95 2.28
C THR A 257 -37.24 10.76 1.53
N HIS A 258 -38.31 11.35 2.08
CA HIS A 258 -39.61 11.41 1.46
C HIS A 258 -40.43 12.59 2.01
N SER A 259 -41.55 12.88 1.37
CA SER A 259 -42.52 13.88 1.84
C SER A 259 -43.44 13.27 2.91
N SER A 260 -43.75 14.02 3.97
CA SER A 260 -44.68 13.58 5.04
C SER A 260 -46.06 14.27 5.01
N VAL A 261 -46.18 15.35 4.21
CA VAL A 261 -47.41 16.19 4.13
C VAL A 261 -47.84 16.52 2.70
N GLY A 262 -47.21 15.92 1.70
CA GLY A 262 -47.52 16.18 0.29
C GLY A 262 -46.87 17.47 -0.23
N GLY A 263 -45.53 17.51 -0.30
CA GLY A 263 -44.76 18.59 -0.93
C GLY A 263 -43.25 18.32 -0.85
N TYR A 264 -42.53 18.63 -1.93
CA TYR A 264 -41.08 18.43 -2.07
C TYR A 264 -40.31 19.72 -1.75
N PRO A 265 -39.06 19.66 -1.27
CA PRO A 265 -38.26 20.85 -0.95
C PRO A 265 -38.03 21.74 -2.18
N ALA A 266 -37.75 23.02 -1.94
CA ALA A 266 -37.63 24.04 -2.97
C ALA A 266 -36.20 24.12 -3.56
N ASN A 267 -35.99 23.46 -4.71
CA ASN A 267 -35.01 23.76 -5.77
C ASN A 267 -35.75 23.61 -7.14
N PRO A 268 -35.31 24.20 -8.27
CA PRO A 268 -36.17 24.47 -9.42
C PRO A 268 -36.40 23.24 -10.31
N GLY A 269 -37.24 22.28 -9.92
CA GLY A 269 -37.49 21.10 -10.77
C GLY A 269 -38.04 19.90 -10.03
N ASN A 270 -39.35 19.79 -10.02
CA ASN A 270 -40.22 18.88 -9.27
C ASN A 270 -39.72 17.48 -8.99
N ASN A 271 -40.23 17.03 -7.86
CA ASN A 271 -40.48 15.65 -7.59
C ASN A 271 -41.98 15.38 -7.34
N THR A 272 -42.94 16.20 -7.81
CA THR A 272 -44.35 15.78 -7.72
C THR A 272 -44.55 14.51 -8.53
N SER A 273 -44.66 13.39 -7.84
CA SER A 273 -45.38 12.26 -8.39
C SER A 273 -46.77 12.75 -8.79
N PRO A 274 -47.17 12.61 -10.07
CA PRO A 274 -48.52 12.92 -10.53
C PRO A 274 -49.56 11.92 -9.97
N VAL A 275 -49.11 10.93 -9.16
CA VAL A 275 -49.90 9.81 -8.62
C VAL A 275 -50.29 10.06 -7.17
N THR A 276 -49.30 10.25 -6.29
CA THR A 276 -49.51 10.59 -4.86
C THR A 276 -48.45 11.58 -4.41
N GLY A 277 -48.84 12.63 -3.68
CA GLY A 277 -47.90 13.64 -3.20
C GLY A 277 -46.87 13.14 -2.17
N TYR A 278 -46.99 11.88 -1.71
CA TYR A 278 -46.02 11.23 -0.83
C TYR A 278 -46.15 9.70 -0.80
N VAL A 279 -45.15 9.06 -0.19
CA VAL A 279 -45.09 7.64 0.17
C VAL A 279 -45.30 7.52 1.68
N GLY A 280 -46.32 6.76 2.09
CA GLY A 280 -46.61 6.45 3.49
C GLY A 280 -46.02 5.11 3.94
N SER A 281 -46.45 4.66 5.11
CA SER A 281 -46.12 3.34 5.66
C SER A 281 -46.52 2.18 4.73
N ASN A 282 -45.96 0.98 4.96
CA ASN A 282 -46.30 -0.24 4.21
C ASN A 282 -47.82 -0.53 4.21
N ILE A 283 -48.49 -0.25 5.34
CA ILE A 283 -49.94 -0.40 5.49
C ILE A 283 -50.70 0.63 4.64
N GLU A 284 -50.28 1.89 4.63
CA GLU A 284 -50.90 2.96 3.82
C GLU A 284 -50.70 2.71 2.31
N ARG A 285 -49.58 2.06 1.94
CA ARG A 285 -49.31 1.55 0.59
C ARG A 285 -50.18 0.34 0.21
N GLY A 286 -50.84 -0.29 1.19
CA GLY A 286 -51.70 -1.45 0.97
C GLY A 286 -50.92 -2.73 0.67
N LEU A 287 -49.72 -2.87 1.23
CA LEU A 287 -48.89 -4.06 1.08
C LEU A 287 -49.45 -5.22 1.93
N PRO A 288 -49.58 -6.43 1.38
CA PRO A 288 -50.10 -7.60 2.09
C PRO A 288 -49.00 -8.34 2.86
N PRO A 289 -49.34 -9.10 3.91
CA PRO A 289 -48.38 -9.90 4.68
C PRO A 289 -47.78 -11.09 3.92
N GLY A 290 -48.40 -11.52 2.81
CA GLY A 290 -47.97 -12.70 2.06
C GLY A 290 -47.20 -12.34 0.80
N LYS A 291 -46.01 -12.93 0.61
CA LYS A 291 -45.10 -12.64 -0.50
C LYS A 291 -45.64 -12.85 -1.91
N HIS A 292 -46.64 -13.73 -2.06
CA HIS A 292 -47.30 -14.02 -3.33
C HIS A 292 -48.67 -13.35 -3.49
N THR A 293 -49.07 -12.53 -2.51
CA THR A 293 -50.36 -11.84 -2.56
C THR A 293 -50.21 -10.57 -3.39
N PRO A 294 -50.96 -10.41 -4.51
CA PRO A 294 -50.88 -9.21 -5.33
C PRO A 294 -51.27 -7.95 -4.54
N SER A 295 -50.56 -6.85 -4.78
CA SER A 295 -50.81 -5.54 -4.18
C SER A 295 -50.84 -4.47 -5.26
N THR A 296 -51.67 -3.43 -5.13
CA THR A 296 -51.65 -2.33 -6.11
C THR A 296 -50.48 -1.41 -5.88
N ASP A 297 -50.17 -1.11 -4.62
CA ASP A 297 -49.09 -0.22 -4.21
C ASP A 297 -49.01 1.04 -5.09
N TYR A 298 -50.15 1.73 -5.17
CA TYR A 298 -50.38 2.82 -6.13
C TYR A 298 -49.44 4.00 -5.88
N ALA A 299 -49.14 4.27 -4.60
CA ALA A 299 -48.31 5.41 -4.20
C ALA A 299 -46.84 5.26 -4.60
N ALA A 300 -46.32 4.03 -4.65
CA ALA A 300 -44.89 3.78 -4.89
C ALA A 300 -44.49 3.87 -6.37
N GLY A 301 -45.36 3.49 -7.31
CA GLY A 301 -44.86 3.13 -8.65
C GLY A 301 -44.20 4.28 -9.43
N ASP A 302 -44.68 5.54 -9.37
CA ASP A 302 -43.94 6.66 -9.98
C ASP A 302 -42.84 7.23 -9.08
N GLN A 303 -42.83 6.87 -7.79
CA GLN A 303 -41.86 7.34 -6.79
C GLN A 303 -40.53 6.56 -6.85
N VAL A 304 -40.52 5.38 -7.47
CA VAL A 304 -39.29 4.64 -7.78
C VAL A 304 -38.32 5.56 -8.51
N GLY A 305 -37.07 5.66 -8.04
CA GLY A 305 -36.06 6.58 -8.60
C GLY A 305 -36.21 8.04 -8.19
N LYS A 306 -37.07 8.34 -7.20
CA LYS A 306 -37.30 9.72 -6.77
C LYS A 306 -37.37 9.93 -5.25
N VAL A 307 -37.50 8.88 -4.45
CA VAL A 307 -37.55 8.96 -2.98
C VAL A 307 -36.76 7.80 -2.41
N SER A 308 -36.54 7.80 -1.09
CA SER A 308 -35.62 6.86 -0.44
C SER A 308 -34.18 7.12 -0.90
N LEU A 309 -33.32 6.14 -0.69
CA LEU A 309 -31.91 6.22 -0.99
C LEU A 309 -31.62 5.52 -2.33
N GLY A 310 -30.57 5.97 -2.99
CA GLY A 310 -29.99 5.30 -4.15
C GLY A 310 -28.88 4.38 -3.67
N ASP A 311 -27.69 4.67 -4.15
CA ASP A 311 -26.49 3.96 -3.77
C ASP A 311 -25.78 4.57 -2.53
N ILE A 312 -24.88 3.82 -1.92
CA ILE A 312 -24.01 4.25 -0.81
C ILE A 312 -22.59 3.73 -1.03
N ASP A 313 -21.59 4.47 -0.55
CA ASP A 313 -20.21 3.98 -0.58
C ASP A 313 -19.41 4.53 0.62
N ILE A 314 -18.25 3.96 0.91
CA ILE A 314 -17.39 4.30 2.03
C ILE A 314 -16.00 4.72 1.54
N SER A 315 -15.39 5.71 2.20
CA SER A 315 -14.01 6.12 1.89
C SER A 315 -13.01 4.98 2.16
N ASP A 316 -11.89 4.98 1.44
CA ASP A 316 -10.83 3.95 1.56
C ASP A 316 -10.31 3.74 3.00
N ASP A 317 -10.25 4.82 3.78
CA ASP A 317 -9.84 4.80 5.19
C ASP A 317 -10.94 4.32 6.15
N GLY A 318 -12.15 4.07 5.66
CA GLY A 318 -13.32 3.63 6.41
C GLY A 318 -13.95 4.73 7.28
N ARG A 319 -13.57 6.01 7.10
CA ARG A 319 -13.99 7.11 7.97
C ARG A 319 -15.34 7.72 7.58
N TYR A 320 -15.64 7.80 6.31
CA TYR A 320 -16.78 8.54 5.79
C TYR A 320 -17.69 7.63 4.97
N LEU A 321 -18.97 7.60 5.33
CA LEU A 321 -20.02 6.94 4.55
C LEU A 321 -20.74 7.98 3.70
N TYR A 322 -20.76 7.79 2.39
CA TYR A 322 -21.47 8.60 1.41
C TYR A 322 -22.82 7.98 1.08
N ILE A 323 -23.86 8.81 1.03
CA ILE A 323 -25.24 8.36 0.82
C ILE A 323 -25.90 9.20 -0.27
N MET A 324 -26.43 8.54 -1.29
CA MET A 324 -27.29 9.16 -2.30
C MET A 324 -28.72 9.34 -1.78
N ASN A 325 -29.17 10.57 -1.57
CA ASN A 325 -30.57 10.86 -1.27
C ASN A 325 -31.33 11.25 -2.54
N LEU A 326 -32.22 10.35 -3.01
CA LEU A 326 -32.98 10.56 -4.25
C LEU A 326 -34.06 11.64 -4.12
N TYR A 327 -34.47 11.96 -2.89
CA TYR A 327 -35.56 12.89 -2.61
C TYR A 327 -35.21 14.35 -2.88
N ASP A 328 -34.04 14.76 -2.39
CA ASP A 328 -33.50 16.12 -2.57
C ASP A 328 -32.33 16.19 -3.55
N ARG A 329 -31.89 15.03 -4.09
CA ARG A 329 -30.81 14.88 -5.08
C ARG A 329 -29.47 15.37 -4.56
N LYS A 330 -29.17 15.02 -3.31
CA LYS A 330 -27.93 15.35 -2.64
C LYS A 330 -27.12 14.11 -2.31
N ILE A 331 -25.82 14.33 -2.24
CA ILE A 331 -24.91 13.42 -1.56
C ILE A 331 -24.77 13.90 -0.13
N TYR A 332 -24.91 12.97 0.79
CA TYR A 332 -24.63 13.18 2.21
C TYR A 332 -23.37 12.40 2.58
N GLU A 333 -22.47 13.04 3.33
CA GLU A 333 -21.33 12.39 3.94
C GLU A 333 -21.54 12.31 5.44
N ILE A 334 -21.37 11.11 6.00
CA ILE A 334 -21.50 10.81 7.42
C ILE A 334 -20.13 10.46 7.99
N ASP A 335 -19.67 11.26 8.96
CA ASP A 335 -18.47 10.95 9.75
C ASP A 335 -18.74 9.81 10.73
N LEU A 336 -18.10 8.65 10.53
CA LEU A 336 -18.25 7.43 11.32
C LEU A 336 -17.50 7.45 12.66
N VAL A 337 -16.69 8.49 12.93
CA VAL A 337 -15.91 8.72 14.17
C VAL A 337 -14.76 7.76 14.41
N ASP A 338 -14.93 6.49 14.12
CA ASP A 338 -13.91 5.45 14.26
C ASP A 338 -14.14 4.43 13.13
N PRO A 339 -13.18 4.28 12.18
CA PRO A 339 -13.28 3.29 11.10
C PRO A 339 -13.41 1.84 11.58
N ILE A 340 -12.94 1.51 12.78
CA ILE A 340 -13.02 0.16 13.35
C ILE A 340 -14.37 -0.04 14.06
N ASN A 341 -14.88 1.02 14.72
CA ASN A 341 -16.13 0.98 15.49
C ASN A 341 -17.08 2.10 15.04
N PRO A 342 -17.69 1.98 13.84
CA PRO A 342 -18.48 3.06 13.27
C PRO A 342 -19.69 3.41 14.14
N GLN A 343 -19.93 4.70 14.33
CA GLN A 343 -21.03 5.22 15.16
C GLN A 343 -22.05 5.98 14.32
N ALA A 344 -23.34 5.71 14.50
CA ALA A 344 -24.39 6.50 13.87
C ALA A 344 -24.45 7.93 14.45
N PRO A 345 -24.67 8.98 13.64
CA PRO A 345 -24.96 10.32 14.14
C PRO A 345 -26.38 10.42 14.73
N THR A 346 -26.54 11.30 15.71
CA THR A 346 -27.86 11.75 16.19
C THR A 346 -28.23 13.11 15.60
N ILE A 347 -29.47 13.57 15.80
CA ILE A 347 -29.90 14.92 15.40
C ILE A 347 -28.99 16.05 15.93
N ALA A 348 -28.35 15.85 17.09
CA ALA A 348 -27.44 16.82 17.68
C ALA A 348 -26.08 16.87 16.98
N ASP A 349 -25.69 15.77 16.32
CA ASP A 349 -24.40 15.61 15.66
C ASP A 349 -24.38 16.13 14.24
N VAL A 350 -25.56 16.29 13.61
CA VAL A 350 -25.72 16.74 12.21
C VAL A 350 -24.85 17.97 11.88
N PRO A 351 -24.79 19.04 12.70
CA PRO A 351 -23.99 20.22 12.37
C PRO A 351 -22.47 19.99 12.34
N THR A 352 -21.98 18.87 12.88
CA THR A 352 -20.54 18.59 13.04
C THR A 352 -20.08 17.31 12.35
N ARG A 353 -20.98 16.36 12.11
CA ARG A 353 -20.67 15.02 11.60
C ARG A 353 -21.36 14.68 10.28
N VAL A 354 -22.18 15.59 9.75
CA VAL A 354 -22.87 15.41 8.48
C VAL A 354 -22.60 16.59 7.56
N ARG A 355 -22.12 16.29 6.35
CA ARG A 355 -21.98 17.25 5.26
C ARG A 355 -22.92 16.85 4.12
N SER A 356 -23.30 17.81 3.28
CA SER A 356 -24.19 17.54 2.15
C SER A 356 -23.97 18.52 1.00
N TRP A 357 -24.08 18.04 -0.23
CA TRP A 357 -23.90 18.86 -1.43
C TRP A 357 -25.02 18.63 -2.45
N ASP A 358 -25.48 19.72 -3.05
CA ASP A 358 -26.41 19.68 -4.19
C ASP A 358 -25.68 19.17 -5.43
N ILE A 359 -26.20 18.13 -6.07
CA ILE A 359 -25.63 17.61 -7.32
C ILE A 359 -26.02 18.57 -8.46
N PRO A 360 -25.07 19.07 -9.26
CA PRO A 360 -25.38 19.98 -10.36
C PRO A 360 -26.27 19.32 -11.43
N ASP A 361 -27.12 20.12 -12.07
CA ASP A 361 -27.86 19.69 -13.27
C ASP A 361 -26.98 19.87 -14.52
N PRO A 362 -26.58 18.80 -15.22
CA PRO A 362 -25.78 18.90 -16.45
C PRO A 362 -26.59 19.35 -17.67
N GLY A 363 -27.91 19.52 -17.54
CA GLY A 363 -28.83 19.84 -18.62
C GLY A 363 -28.48 21.12 -19.36
N THR A 364 -28.40 21.02 -20.68
CA THR A 364 -28.21 22.14 -21.62
C THR A 364 -29.52 22.57 -22.29
N SER A 365 -30.58 21.77 -22.12
CA SER A 365 -31.84 21.85 -22.84
C SER A 365 -32.99 21.41 -21.93
N ALA A 366 -34.12 22.13 -21.96
CA ALA A 366 -35.32 21.73 -21.22
C ALA A 366 -35.94 20.41 -21.72
N ASN A 367 -35.63 20.00 -22.95
CA ASN A 367 -36.06 18.74 -23.52
C ASN A 367 -35.23 17.55 -23.01
N GLN A 368 -34.16 17.77 -22.24
CA GLN A 368 -33.43 16.68 -21.58
C GLN A 368 -34.09 16.26 -20.25
N GLY A 369 -35.06 17.05 -19.78
CA GLY A 369 -35.80 16.77 -18.55
C GLY A 369 -34.95 16.89 -17.29
N GLU A 370 -35.48 16.35 -16.19
CA GLU A 370 -34.87 16.41 -14.87
C GLU A 370 -33.68 15.45 -14.74
N HIS A 371 -32.62 15.89 -14.06
CA HIS A 371 -31.50 15.05 -13.64
C HIS A 371 -31.90 14.10 -12.50
N ARG A 372 -31.42 12.85 -12.58
CA ARG A 372 -31.73 11.74 -11.68
C ARG A 372 -30.42 11.07 -11.26
N PRO A 373 -29.84 11.46 -10.11
CA PRO A 373 -28.65 10.79 -9.59
C PRO A 373 -29.02 9.46 -8.92
N TRP A 374 -28.12 8.47 -8.94
CA TRP A 374 -28.31 7.20 -8.22
C TRP A 374 -26.99 6.55 -7.80
N GLY A 375 -26.20 6.02 -8.74
CA GLY A 375 -24.98 5.25 -8.46
C GLY A 375 -23.85 6.08 -7.86
N LEU A 376 -23.08 5.47 -6.97
CA LEU A 376 -21.93 6.06 -6.28
C LEU A 376 -20.71 5.14 -6.34
N LYS A 377 -19.51 5.70 -6.45
CA LYS A 377 -18.27 4.96 -6.22
C LYS A 377 -17.19 5.84 -5.61
N TYR A 378 -16.67 5.52 -4.44
CA TYR A 378 -15.45 6.11 -3.92
C TYR A 378 -14.25 5.43 -4.57
N TYR A 379 -13.41 6.21 -5.23
CA TYR A 379 -12.24 5.69 -5.90
C TYR A 379 -11.15 6.77 -5.93
N ARG A 380 -9.97 6.40 -5.41
CA ARG A 380 -8.74 7.21 -5.41
C ARG A 380 -8.96 8.63 -4.88
N GLY A 381 -9.59 8.74 -3.70
CA GLY A 381 -9.80 10.04 -3.04
C GLY A 381 -11.01 10.84 -3.52
N LYS A 382 -11.73 10.36 -4.55
CA LYS A 382 -12.88 11.04 -5.15
C LYS A 382 -14.13 10.18 -5.11
N LEU A 383 -15.29 10.83 -5.14
CA LEU A 383 -16.58 10.17 -5.26
C LEU A 383 -17.13 10.33 -6.68
N TYR A 384 -17.38 9.24 -7.37
CA TYR A 384 -18.00 9.23 -8.69
C TYR A 384 -19.52 9.11 -8.56
N VAL A 385 -20.24 9.89 -9.37
CA VAL A 385 -21.70 10.07 -9.22
C VAL A 385 -22.39 9.88 -10.56
N GLY A 386 -23.20 8.82 -10.67
CA GLY A 386 -23.99 8.52 -11.86
C GLY A 386 -25.27 9.33 -11.93
N VAL A 387 -25.51 10.01 -13.06
CA VAL A 387 -26.68 10.88 -13.27
C VAL A 387 -27.33 10.65 -14.64
N VAL A 388 -28.65 10.49 -14.65
CA VAL A 388 -29.45 10.41 -15.89
C VAL A 388 -30.27 11.68 -16.09
N LEU A 389 -30.18 12.30 -17.27
CA LEU A 389 -31.18 13.27 -17.73
C LEU A 389 -32.37 12.50 -18.32
N SER A 390 -33.45 12.46 -17.56
CA SER A 390 -34.53 11.48 -17.71
C SER A 390 -35.53 11.76 -18.84
N GLN A 391 -35.44 12.93 -19.48
CA GLN A 391 -36.48 13.48 -20.36
C GLN A 391 -37.87 13.58 -19.71
N GLN A 392 -37.97 13.42 -18.40
CA GLN A 392 -39.20 13.66 -17.66
C GLN A 392 -39.17 15.08 -17.09
N ASP A 393 -40.23 15.84 -17.30
CA ASP A 393 -40.40 17.13 -16.65
C ASP A 393 -40.87 16.99 -15.21
N ILE A 394 -40.78 18.13 -14.54
CA ILE A 394 -41.46 18.51 -13.32
C ILE A 394 -42.84 17.82 -13.13
N ASN A 395 -43.74 17.78 -14.12
CA ASN A 395 -45.10 17.25 -13.96
C ASN A 395 -45.23 15.73 -14.26
N GLY A 396 -44.12 15.04 -14.50
CA GLY A 396 -44.11 13.64 -14.90
C GLY A 396 -44.31 13.40 -16.40
N ASN A 397 -44.37 14.47 -17.22
CA ASN A 397 -44.53 14.34 -18.67
C ASN A 397 -43.18 14.13 -19.35
N VAL A 398 -43.18 13.42 -20.48
CA VAL A 398 -42.00 13.37 -21.35
C VAL A 398 -41.83 14.71 -22.07
N VAL A 399 -40.68 15.34 -21.89
CA VAL A 399 -40.21 16.53 -22.60
C VAL A 399 -39.07 16.11 -23.51
N GLY A 400 -39.18 16.36 -24.81
CA GLY A 400 -38.26 15.83 -25.82
C GLY A 400 -38.96 15.03 -26.91
N THR A 401 -38.23 14.76 -27.99
CA THR A 401 -38.72 13.93 -29.09
C THR A 401 -38.52 12.47 -28.76
N VAL A 402 -39.57 11.67 -28.96
CA VAL A 402 -39.47 10.22 -28.95
C VAL A 402 -39.67 9.72 -30.37
N SER A 403 -38.58 9.24 -30.96
CA SER A 403 -38.58 8.65 -32.28
C SER A 403 -38.94 7.16 -32.22
N GLY A 404 -39.14 6.52 -33.38
CA GLY A 404 -39.55 5.11 -33.46
C GLY A 404 -41.03 4.83 -33.14
N SER A 405 -41.38 3.55 -33.03
CA SER A 405 -42.73 3.09 -32.70
C SER A 405 -42.70 1.72 -32.02
N GLY A 406 -43.55 1.51 -30.99
CA GLY A 406 -43.58 0.26 -30.24
C GLY A 406 -42.28 0.06 -29.44
N ALA A 407 -41.79 -1.18 -29.37
CA ALA A 407 -40.56 -1.54 -28.66
C ALA A 407 -39.27 -0.87 -29.19
N SER A 408 -39.32 -0.22 -30.36
CA SER A 408 -38.18 0.50 -30.94
C SER A 408 -38.22 2.01 -30.68
N GLN A 409 -38.94 2.46 -29.64
CA GLN A 409 -39.00 3.87 -29.30
C GLN A 409 -37.74 4.32 -28.56
N ILE A 410 -37.26 5.50 -28.91
CA ILE A 410 -35.99 6.04 -28.39
C ILE A 410 -36.23 7.46 -27.89
N GLY A 411 -35.69 7.79 -26.73
CA GLY A 411 -35.60 9.17 -26.28
C GLY A 411 -34.40 9.87 -26.92
N ASP A 412 -34.66 10.72 -27.92
CA ASP A 412 -33.58 11.35 -28.73
C ASP A 412 -32.63 12.27 -27.93
N GLU A 413 -33.07 12.77 -26.78
CA GLU A 413 -32.32 13.66 -25.86
C GLU A 413 -31.96 13.00 -24.51
N LEU A 414 -32.04 11.67 -24.38
CA LEU A 414 -31.67 10.96 -23.16
C LEU A 414 -30.15 10.99 -23.02
N ARG A 415 -29.65 11.38 -21.84
CA ARG A 415 -28.22 11.51 -21.58
C ARG A 415 -27.83 10.91 -20.24
N GLY A 416 -26.68 10.25 -20.23
CA GLY A 416 -26.01 9.78 -19.01
C GLY A 416 -24.77 10.62 -18.75
N TYR A 417 -24.54 10.92 -17.48
CA TYR A 417 -23.36 11.62 -17.00
C TYR A 417 -22.75 10.88 -15.81
N VAL A 418 -21.44 10.95 -15.68
CA VAL A 418 -20.73 10.63 -14.44
C VAL A 418 -19.91 11.85 -14.04
N TYR A 419 -20.09 12.30 -12.80
CA TYR A 419 -19.21 13.29 -12.19
C TYR A 419 -18.10 12.59 -11.42
N ASP A 420 -16.93 13.21 -11.31
CA ASP A 420 -16.12 13.08 -10.08
C ASP A 420 -16.45 14.24 -9.14
N PHE A 421 -16.49 13.93 -7.85
CA PHE A 421 -16.69 14.88 -6.77
C PHE A 421 -15.50 14.79 -5.82
N ASP A 422 -14.82 15.91 -5.62
CA ASP A 422 -13.73 16.02 -4.66
C ASP A 422 -14.28 16.59 -3.33
N PRO A 423 -14.34 15.79 -2.26
CA PRO A 423 -14.88 16.22 -0.96
C PRO A 423 -13.99 17.24 -0.21
N LEU A 424 -12.74 17.45 -0.65
CA LEU A 424 -11.82 18.45 -0.11
C LEU A 424 -12.05 19.82 -0.75
N THR A 425 -12.22 19.86 -2.07
CA THR A 425 -12.46 21.12 -2.80
C THR A 425 -13.95 21.46 -2.97
N GLU A 426 -14.84 20.51 -2.70
CA GLU A 426 -16.29 20.59 -2.85
C GLU A 426 -16.73 20.85 -4.32
N MET A 427 -15.94 20.37 -5.28
CA MET A 427 -16.14 20.60 -6.70
C MET A 427 -16.65 19.33 -7.40
N PHE A 428 -17.58 19.53 -8.33
CA PHE A 428 -18.07 18.50 -9.25
C PHE A 428 -17.56 18.79 -10.66
N ASP A 429 -16.88 17.84 -11.28
CA ASP A 429 -16.47 17.91 -12.68
C ASP A 429 -17.11 16.76 -13.48
N VAL A 430 -17.61 17.06 -14.66
CA VAL A 430 -18.19 16.03 -15.55
C VAL A 430 -17.05 15.22 -16.13
N LYS A 431 -17.04 13.91 -15.89
CA LYS A 431 -16.03 12.96 -16.37
C LYS A 431 -16.53 12.06 -17.48
N LEU A 432 -17.84 11.89 -17.59
CA LEU A 432 -18.46 11.18 -18.69
C LEU A 432 -19.74 11.89 -19.11
N ASP A 433 -19.95 11.99 -20.42
CA ASP A 433 -21.19 12.50 -21.02
C ASP A 433 -21.49 11.68 -22.29
N PHE A 434 -22.60 10.95 -22.30
CA PHE A 434 -22.99 10.09 -23.41
C PHE A 434 -24.49 10.11 -23.71
N SER A 435 -24.82 9.74 -24.94
CA SER A 435 -26.19 9.50 -25.39
C SER A 435 -26.60 8.06 -25.08
N PHE A 436 -27.82 7.85 -24.58
CA PHE A 436 -28.40 6.51 -24.47
C PHE A 436 -28.85 5.92 -25.82
N ASP A 437 -28.76 6.68 -26.92
CA ASP A 437 -28.96 6.20 -28.29
C ASP A 437 -27.63 5.76 -28.91
N TYR A 438 -27.06 4.66 -28.40
CA TYR A 438 -25.84 4.04 -28.91
C TYR A 438 -26.10 2.77 -29.75
N GLY A 439 -27.37 2.49 -30.07
CA GLY A 439 -27.77 1.48 -31.04
C GLY A 439 -28.00 0.07 -30.50
N ARG A 440 -28.10 -0.11 -29.18
CA ARG A 440 -28.40 -1.39 -28.52
C ARG A 440 -29.72 -2.03 -28.97
N GLU A 441 -29.90 -3.33 -28.75
CA GLU A 441 -31.03 -4.11 -29.27
C GLU A 441 -32.38 -3.69 -28.69
N ALA A 442 -32.45 -3.34 -27.39
CA ALA A 442 -33.69 -2.91 -26.74
C ALA A 442 -33.59 -1.45 -26.26
N PRO A 443 -33.99 -0.45 -27.06
CA PRO A 443 -33.62 0.93 -26.80
C PRO A 443 -34.14 1.51 -25.48
N TRP A 444 -33.37 2.44 -24.92
CA TRP A 444 -33.75 3.21 -23.75
C TRP A 444 -34.87 4.22 -24.06
N ILE A 445 -35.88 4.27 -23.19
CA ILE A 445 -36.99 5.21 -23.30
C ILE A 445 -36.95 6.28 -22.19
N PRO A 446 -37.52 7.48 -22.45
CA PRO A 446 -37.70 8.50 -21.43
C PRO A 446 -38.48 8.01 -20.23
N TRP A 447 -38.10 8.49 -19.06
CA TRP A 447 -38.96 8.38 -17.89
C TRP A 447 -40.27 9.12 -18.18
N GLY A 448 -41.39 8.57 -17.74
CA GLY A 448 -42.66 9.23 -17.97
C GLY A 448 -43.76 8.65 -17.11
N TYR A 449 -44.80 9.43 -16.89
CA TYR A 449 -46.03 8.94 -16.27
C TYR A 449 -47.17 8.91 -17.28
N ARG A 450 -48.05 7.91 -17.15
CA ARG A 450 -49.32 7.86 -17.87
C ARG A 450 -50.43 7.51 -16.90
N ALA A 451 -51.57 8.21 -16.98
CA ALA A 451 -52.73 7.92 -16.15
C ALA A 451 -53.09 6.41 -16.18
N GLY A 452 -53.05 5.78 -15.00
CA GLY A 452 -53.30 4.35 -14.84
C GLY A 452 -52.08 3.43 -15.05
N PHE A 453 -50.87 3.98 -15.16
CA PHE A 453 -49.61 3.23 -15.26
C PHE A 453 -48.49 3.96 -14.50
N PRO A 454 -47.58 3.25 -13.80
CA PRO A 454 -46.44 3.87 -13.13
C PRO A 454 -45.48 4.54 -14.09
N SER A 455 -45.35 4.00 -15.31
CA SER A 455 -44.48 4.52 -16.36
C SER A 455 -45.22 4.75 -17.69
N ARG A 456 -44.50 5.23 -18.71
CA ARG A 456 -45.04 5.37 -20.07
C ARG A 456 -45.29 4.00 -20.69
N TYR A 457 -46.56 3.58 -20.71
CA TYR A 457 -46.98 2.31 -21.33
C TYR A 457 -47.07 2.42 -22.86
N PHE A 458 -46.30 1.60 -23.55
CA PHE A 458 -46.50 1.22 -24.95
C PHE A 458 -47.11 -0.20 -25.00
N SER A 459 -47.70 -0.58 -26.13
CA SER A 459 -48.83 -1.54 -26.18
C SER A 459 -48.58 -2.93 -25.55
N ALA A 460 -49.66 -3.67 -25.27
CA ALA A 460 -49.74 -4.82 -24.35
C ALA A 460 -48.89 -6.08 -24.60
N ASN A 461 -47.93 -6.04 -25.52
CA ASN A 461 -47.04 -7.15 -25.84
C ASN A 461 -45.54 -6.84 -25.62
N GLU A 462 -45.17 -5.67 -25.10
CA GLU A 462 -43.77 -5.22 -25.01
C GLU A 462 -43.23 -5.46 -23.59
N ARG A 463 -42.53 -6.59 -23.41
CA ARG A 463 -42.04 -7.09 -22.12
C ARG A 463 -40.66 -6.55 -21.71
N GLU A 464 -39.95 -5.91 -22.64
CA GLU A 464 -38.54 -5.50 -22.55
C GLU A 464 -38.41 -4.06 -23.10
N VAL A 465 -38.76 -3.05 -22.31
CA VAL A 465 -38.62 -1.63 -22.71
C VAL A 465 -38.11 -0.88 -21.49
N ALA A 466 -36.92 -0.30 -21.54
CA ALA A 466 -36.20 0.09 -20.34
C ALA A 466 -36.13 1.61 -20.12
N GLU A 467 -36.26 2.03 -18.86
CA GLU A 467 -36.02 3.42 -18.42
C GLU A 467 -34.67 3.47 -17.67
N PRO A 468 -33.67 4.24 -18.14
CA PRO A 468 -32.30 4.12 -17.61
C PRO A 468 -32.14 4.74 -16.22
N ILE A 469 -31.38 4.06 -15.38
CA ILE A 469 -30.76 4.56 -14.14
C ILE A 469 -29.28 4.14 -14.20
N ILE A 470 -28.33 5.08 -14.10
CA ILE A 470 -26.93 4.70 -13.81
C ILE A 470 -26.90 4.31 -12.34
N SER A 471 -26.86 3.00 -12.11
CA SER A 471 -27.21 2.41 -10.83
C SER A 471 -26.02 2.06 -9.98
N ASP A 472 -24.85 1.94 -10.61
CA ASP A 472 -23.61 1.47 -10.00
C ASP A 472 -22.41 1.83 -10.93
N ILE A 473 -21.22 2.01 -10.35
CA ILE A 473 -19.99 2.42 -11.03
C ILE A 473 -18.82 1.64 -10.41
N GLU A 474 -17.96 1.06 -11.24
CA GLU A 474 -16.74 0.40 -10.79
C GLU A 474 -15.53 0.77 -11.65
N PHE A 475 -14.33 0.40 -11.20
CA PHE A 475 -13.09 0.59 -11.96
C PHE A 475 -12.35 -0.73 -12.14
N ASP A 476 -11.93 -1.03 -13.37
CA ASP A 476 -11.11 -2.20 -13.66
C ASP A 476 -9.64 -2.00 -13.26
N ASP A 477 -8.84 -3.06 -13.38
CA ASP A 477 -7.42 -3.06 -13.00
C ASP A 477 -6.61 -2.00 -13.77
N GLN A 478 -7.10 -1.51 -14.90
CA GLN A 478 -6.47 -0.51 -15.75
C GLN A 478 -7.06 0.90 -15.55
N GLY A 479 -7.90 1.09 -14.52
CA GLY A 479 -8.54 2.38 -14.23
C GLY A 479 -9.68 2.76 -15.20
N ASN A 480 -10.16 1.83 -16.03
CA ASN A 480 -11.32 2.10 -16.88
C ASN A 480 -12.61 1.98 -16.08
N MET A 481 -13.55 2.88 -16.36
CA MET A 481 -14.82 2.94 -15.65
C MET A 481 -15.80 1.92 -16.24
N LEU A 482 -16.37 1.10 -15.37
CA LEU A 482 -17.48 0.19 -15.66
C LEU A 482 -18.76 0.80 -15.10
N ILE A 483 -19.84 0.75 -15.86
CA ILE A 483 -21.07 1.49 -15.53
C ILE A 483 -22.25 0.55 -15.64
N GLY A 484 -22.88 0.31 -14.50
CA GLY A 484 -24.12 -0.44 -14.39
C GLY A 484 -25.31 0.43 -14.73
N VAL A 485 -26.12 0.02 -15.70
CA VAL A 485 -27.38 0.71 -16.01
C VAL A 485 -28.57 -0.20 -15.71
N LEU A 486 -29.36 0.19 -14.71
CA LEU A 486 -30.57 -0.51 -14.29
C LEU A 486 -31.78 -0.03 -15.09
N ASP A 487 -32.67 -0.97 -15.43
CA ASP A 487 -34.01 -0.65 -15.92
C ASP A 487 -34.94 -0.32 -14.75
N ARG A 488 -35.30 0.97 -14.61
CA ARG A 488 -36.22 1.47 -13.57
C ARG A 488 -37.55 0.73 -13.55
N LYS A 489 -38.05 0.27 -14.69
CA LYS A 489 -39.33 -0.44 -14.75
C LYS A 489 -39.28 -1.81 -14.07
N GLY A 490 -38.11 -2.43 -13.95
CA GLY A 490 -37.93 -3.62 -13.12
C GLY A 490 -38.31 -3.37 -11.65
N HIS A 491 -38.07 -2.16 -11.13
CA HIS A 491 -38.52 -1.75 -9.78
C HIS A 491 -40.00 -1.34 -9.71
N GLN A 492 -40.69 -1.16 -10.85
CA GLN A 492 -42.10 -0.73 -10.92
C GLN A 492 -43.07 -1.87 -11.25
N TYR A 493 -42.56 -2.98 -11.79
CA TYR A 493 -43.34 -4.12 -12.26
C TYR A 493 -42.82 -5.43 -11.67
N GLY A 494 -43.52 -6.51 -11.99
CA GLY A 494 -43.20 -7.88 -11.60
C GLY A 494 -44.17 -8.81 -12.31
N ILE A 495 -44.16 -10.09 -11.95
CA ILE A 495 -45.09 -11.07 -12.53
C ILE A 495 -46.35 -11.22 -11.66
N TYR A 496 -47.52 -11.44 -12.27
CA TYR A 496 -48.79 -11.75 -11.62
C TYR A 496 -49.21 -10.79 -10.49
N ASN A 497 -48.78 -9.53 -10.56
CA ASN A 497 -49.10 -8.51 -9.56
C ASN A 497 -50.17 -7.53 -10.07
N ASN A 498 -50.73 -6.69 -9.19
CA ASN A 498 -51.78 -5.77 -9.62
C ASN A 498 -51.21 -4.61 -10.43
N ASN A 499 -51.86 -4.30 -11.54
CA ASN A 499 -51.71 -3.01 -12.19
C ASN A 499 -52.32 -1.87 -11.34
N TYR A 500 -52.16 -0.64 -11.80
CA TYR A 500 -52.69 0.56 -11.13
C TYR A 500 -54.22 0.64 -11.04
N ALA A 501 -54.96 -0.19 -11.78
CA ALA A 501 -56.42 -0.32 -11.66
C ALA A 501 -56.84 -1.36 -10.59
N GLY A 502 -55.87 -1.99 -9.90
CA GLY A 502 -56.12 -3.04 -8.91
C GLY A 502 -56.50 -4.38 -9.51
N ALA A 503 -56.28 -4.58 -10.81
CA ALA A 503 -56.49 -5.85 -11.48
C ALA A 503 -55.16 -6.60 -11.61
N ILE A 504 -55.17 -7.91 -11.38
CA ILE A 504 -54.01 -8.78 -11.59
C ILE A 504 -53.60 -8.71 -13.06
N ASP A 505 -52.32 -8.42 -13.30
CA ASP A 505 -51.69 -8.47 -14.60
C ASP A 505 -50.84 -9.74 -14.70
N PRO A 506 -51.25 -10.74 -15.51
CA PRO A 506 -50.52 -12.00 -15.63
C PRO A 506 -49.25 -11.88 -16.50
N VAL A 507 -48.93 -10.70 -17.01
CA VAL A 507 -47.75 -10.48 -17.85
C VAL A 507 -46.48 -10.49 -16.98
N GLU A 508 -45.49 -11.24 -17.43
CA GLU A 508 -44.14 -11.23 -16.90
C GLU A 508 -43.35 -10.08 -17.53
N TYR A 509 -42.80 -9.22 -16.68
CA TYR A 509 -41.89 -8.17 -17.07
C TYR A 509 -40.44 -8.67 -16.97
N ALA A 510 -39.63 -8.41 -18.00
CA ALA A 510 -38.20 -8.68 -17.97
C ALA A 510 -37.47 -7.34 -17.99
N SER A 511 -36.58 -7.13 -17.02
CA SER A 511 -35.68 -5.98 -17.03
C SER A 511 -34.73 -6.07 -18.23
N ALA A 512 -34.39 -4.92 -18.80
CA ALA A 512 -33.37 -4.83 -19.85
C ALA A 512 -32.34 -3.76 -19.44
N GLY A 513 -31.44 -4.13 -18.53
CA GLY A 513 -30.32 -3.31 -18.07
C GLY A 513 -29.16 -3.30 -19.06
N GLU A 514 -27.97 -2.87 -18.62
CA GLU A 514 -26.75 -2.81 -19.43
C GLU A 514 -25.51 -2.77 -18.53
N LEU A 515 -24.36 -3.21 -19.04
CA LEU A 515 -23.04 -2.95 -18.48
C LEU A 515 -22.19 -2.26 -19.55
N LEU A 516 -21.80 -1.02 -19.28
CA LEU A 516 -20.96 -0.24 -20.18
C LEU A 516 -19.52 -0.22 -19.69
N ARG A 517 -18.58 -0.08 -20.64
CA ARG A 517 -17.19 0.25 -20.36
C ARG A 517 -16.86 1.62 -20.95
N ALA A 518 -16.22 2.47 -20.17
CA ALA A 518 -15.67 3.74 -20.60
C ALA A 518 -14.17 3.78 -20.33
N ASN A 519 -13.39 4.00 -21.39
CA ASN A 519 -11.95 4.14 -21.24
C ASN A 519 -11.59 5.59 -20.95
N LEU A 520 -10.62 5.79 -20.07
CA LEU A 520 -10.07 7.10 -19.77
C LEU A 520 -9.26 7.61 -20.95
N ASP A 521 -9.44 8.90 -21.28
CA ASP A 521 -8.64 9.52 -22.33
C ASP A 521 -7.18 9.73 -21.89
N PRO A 522 -6.24 9.85 -22.84
CA PRO A 522 -4.82 10.08 -22.51
C PRO A 522 -4.53 11.43 -21.82
N SER A 523 -5.52 12.32 -21.69
CA SER A 523 -5.39 13.58 -20.95
C SER A 523 -5.86 13.50 -19.50
N CYS A 524 -6.38 12.34 -19.08
CA CYS A 524 -6.91 12.10 -17.73
C CYS A 524 -8.09 13.00 -17.35
N ASP A 525 -8.82 13.51 -18.34
CA ASP A 525 -9.90 14.44 -18.09
C ASP A 525 -11.27 13.79 -18.32
N MET A 526 -11.46 13.10 -19.44
CA MET A 526 -12.75 12.52 -19.81
C MET A 526 -12.66 11.03 -20.07
N PHE A 527 -13.72 10.31 -19.70
CA PHE A 527 -13.98 8.95 -20.12
C PHE A 527 -14.80 8.94 -21.41
N THR A 528 -14.62 7.90 -22.22
CA THR A 528 -15.41 7.67 -23.44
C THR A 528 -15.91 6.24 -23.48
N ILE A 529 -17.22 6.07 -23.69
CA ILE A 529 -17.83 4.75 -23.89
C ILE A 529 -17.19 4.04 -25.08
N ILE A 530 -16.82 2.78 -24.89
CA ILE A 530 -16.31 1.91 -25.94
C ILE A 530 -17.22 0.71 -26.15
N THR A 531 -17.16 0.10 -27.35
CA THR A 531 -17.91 -1.11 -27.70
C THR A 531 -16.96 -2.17 -28.24
N ALA A 532 -17.38 -3.43 -28.21
CA ALA A 532 -16.57 -4.50 -28.78
C ALA A 532 -16.51 -4.38 -30.32
N PRO A 533 -15.41 -4.79 -30.98
CA PRO A 533 -15.28 -4.69 -32.41
C PRO A 533 -16.42 -5.37 -33.19
N GLY A 534 -17.23 -4.57 -33.88
CA GLY A 534 -18.37 -5.06 -34.68
C GLY A 534 -19.65 -5.32 -33.88
N SER A 535 -19.70 -4.89 -32.62
CA SER A 535 -20.85 -4.95 -31.72
C SER A 535 -21.28 -3.54 -31.30
N THR A 536 -22.55 -3.41 -30.88
CA THR A 536 -23.07 -2.23 -30.18
C THR A 536 -22.72 -2.25 -28.71
N ASP A 537 -22.44 -3.43 -28.16
CA ASP A 537 -22.16 -3.63 -26.75
C ASP A 537 -20.69 -3.99 -26.56
N TYR A 538 -20.12 -3.61 -25.43
CA TYR A 538 -18.81 -4.11 -25.04
C TYR A 538 -18.92 -5.50 -24.42
N TYR A 539 -19.78 -5.64 -23.41
CA TYR A 539 -20.02 -6.89 -22.70
C TYR A 539 -21.11 -7.72 -23.38
N GLN A 540 -20.90 -9.03 -23.48
CA GLN A 540 -21.81 -9.97 -24.15
C GLN A 540 -22.99 -10.36 -23.23
N ASP A 541 -23.93 -9.44 -23.07
CA ASP A 541 -25.04 -9.56 -22.13
C ASP A 541 -26.29 -10.26 -22.70
N ASN A 542 -26.27 -10.56 -24.00
CA ASN A 542 -27.29 -11.34 -24.72
C ASN A 542 -27.18 -12.85 -24.42
N ILE A 543 -27.43 -13.23 -23.16
CA ILE A 543 -27.17 -14.58 -22.64
C ILE A 543 -28.34 -15.54 -22.95
N VAL A 544 -29.52 -15.26 -22.39
CA VAL A 544 -30.76 -16.02 -22.62
C VAL A 544 -31.81 -15.14 -23.30
N HIS A 545 -31.84 -13.87 -22.91
CA HIS A 545 -32.70 -12.83 -23.46
C HIS A 545 -31.82 -11.69 -23.99
N PRO A 546 -32.37 -10.81 -24.84
CA PRO A 546 -31.71 -9.55 -25.11
C PRO A 546 -31.49 -8.78 -23.81
N GLU A 547 -30.30 -8.19 -23.61
CA GLU A 547 -30.03 -7.23 -22.52
C GLU A 547 -30.28 -7.83 -21.12
N SER A 548 -29.67 -8.99 -20.81
CA SER A 548 -30.02 -9.78 -19.61
C SER A 548 -29.51 -9.18 -18.28
N LEU A 549 -28.75 -8.09 -18.33
CA LEU A 549 -28.19 -7.43 -17.15
C LEU A 549 -29.25 -6.64 -16.37
N GLN A 550 -29.02 -6.44 -15.07
CA GLN A 550 -29.94 -5.69 -14.19
C GLN A 550 -29.37 -4.38 -13.62
N GLY A 551 -28.09 -4.09 -13.89
CA GLY A 551 -27.40 -2.87 -13.44
C GLY A 551 -26.22 -3.15 -12.51
N PRO A 552 -26.43 -3.73 -11.31
CA PRO A 552 -25.37 -3.90 -10.31
C PRO A 552 -24.20 -4.77 -10.78
N LEU A 553 -23.00 -4.39 -10.37
CA LEU A 553 -21.74 -5.05 -10.68
C LEU A 553 -20.75 -4.96 -9.52
N SER A 554 -19.65 -5.72 -9.61
CA SER A 554 -18.47 -5.50 -8.77
C SER A 554 -17.23 -6.02 -9.50
N VAL A 555 -16.06 -5.54 -9.10
CA VAL A 555 -14.77 -5.92 -9.68
C VAL A 555 -13.84 -6.40 -8.58
N LEU A 556 -13.33 -7.62 -8.72
CA LEU A 556 -12.24 -8.11 -7.88
C LEU A 556 -10.90 -7.61 -8.43
N PRO A 557 -10.16 -6.73 -7.72
CA PRO A 557 -8.87 -6.27 -8.21
C PRO A 557 -7.90 -7.43 -8.47
N GLY A 558 -7.21 -7.38 -9.60
CA GLY A 558 -6.32 -8.45 -10.10
C GLY A 558 -7.04 -9.68 -10.66
N GLY A 559 -8.39 -9.70 -10.64
CA GLY A 559 -9.21 -10.80 -11.17
C GLY A 559 -9.38 -10.76 -12.70
N GLY A 560 -9.31 -9.57 -13.30
CA GLY A 560 -9.48 -9.37 -14.74
C GLY A 560 -10.91 -9.51 -15.27
N ASP A 561 -11.90 -9.78 -14.41
CA ASP A 561 -13.32 -9.88 -14.74
C ASP A 561 -14.20 -9.01 -13.82
N ALA A 562 -15.36 -8.61 -14.33
CA ALA A 562 -16.43 -7.98 -13.57
C ALA A 562 -17.54 -9.00 -13.33
N VAL A 563 -18.04 -9.08 -12.11
CA VAL A 563 -19.26 -9.83 -11.78
C VAL A 563 -20.45 -8.90 -11.89
N ALA A 564 -21.56 -9.34 -12.50
CA ALA A 564 -22.76 -8.53 -12.62
C ALA A 564 -24.02 -9.34 -12.38
N ILE A 565 -25.07 -8.65 -11.94
CA ILE A 565 -26.39 -9.23 -11.72
C ILE A 565 -27.11 -9.40 -13.05
N VAL A 566 -27.58 -10.62 -13.29
CA VAL A 566 -28.30 -11.01 -14.51
C VAL A 566 -29.60 -11.74 -14.18
N LEU A 567 -30.56 -11.61 -15.08
CA LEU A 567 -31.73 -12.48 -15.10
C LEU A 567 -31.43 -13.80 -15.82
N ASP A 568 -32.05 -14.88 -15.33
CA ASP A 568 -31.89 -16.24 -15.84
C ASP A 568 -30.42 -16.70 -16.02
N PRO A 569 -29.51 -16.53 -15.03
CA PRO A 569 -28.07 -16.81 -15.17
C PRO A 569 -27.76 -18.24 -15.67
N ILE A 570 -28.64 -19.19 -15.36
CA ILE A 570 -28.51 -20.61 -15.70
C ILE A 570 -29.62 -21.10 -16.63
N GLN A 571 -30.22 -20.19 -17.42
CA GLN A 571 -31.23 -20.46 -18.44
C GLN A 571 -32.56 -21.01 -17.92
N ILE A 572 -32.91 -20.64 -16.70
CA ILE A 572 -34.21 -20.89 -16.09
C ILE A 572 -34.70 -19.60 -15.46
N ARG A 573 -35.99 -19.54 -15.11
CA ARG A 573 -36.57 -18.36 -14.47
C ARG A 573 -35.95 -18.16 -13.08
N SER A 574 -35.00 -17.24 -12.96
CA SER A 574 -34.26 -16.94 -11.73
C SER A 574 -33.45 -15.65 -11.86
N GLY A 575 -32.76 -15.26 -10.80
CA GLY A 575 -31.76 -14.20 -10.84
C GLY A 575 -30.51 -14.58 -10.05
N GLY A 576 -29.39 -13.99 -10.43
CA GLY A 576 -28.10 -14.25 -9.83
C GLY A 576 -26.99 -13.53 -10.58
N THR A 577 -25.79 -14.11 -10.58
CA THR A 577 -24.59 -13.44 -11.12
C THR A 577 -23.96 -14.20 -12.28
N ILE A 578 -23.28 -13.45 -13.16
CA ILE A 578 -22.35 -13.95 -14.18
C ILE A 578 -21.11 -13.07 -14.17
N ARG A 579 -19.94 -13.64 -14.46
CA ARG A 579 -18.69 -12.89 -14.65
C ARG A 579 -18.41 -12.63 -16.12
N PHE A 580 -17.86 -11.47 -16.41
CA PHE A 580 -17.49 -11.00 -17.73
C PHE A 580 -16.03 -10.55 -17.75
N ASP A 581 -15.27 -11.03 -18.71
CA ASP A 581 -13.87 -10.69 -18.89
C ASP A 581 -13.73 -9.21 -19.30
N ASN A 582 -12.96 -8.44 -18.54
CA ASN A 582 -12.88 -6.99 -18.74
C ASN A 582 -12.17 -6.64 -20.05
N GLU A 583 -11.19 -7.42 -20.51
CA GLU A 583 -10.44 -7.13 -21.73
C GLU A 583 -11.24 -7.43 -23.01
N THR A 584 -12.05 -8.49 -22.99
CA THR A 584 -12.74 -9.00 -24.20
C THR A 584 -14.25 -8.76 -24.19
N GLY A 585 -14.82 -8.44 -23.03
CA GLY A 585 -16.27 -8.33 -22.81
C GLY A 585 -17.00 -9.68 -22.84
N ALA A 586 -16.30 -10.80 -22.98
CA ALA A 586 -16.92 -12.12 -23.09
C ALA A 586 -17.39 -12.64 -21.73
N VAL A 587 -18.48 -13.41 -21.73
CA VAL A 587 -18.90 -14.18 -20.54
C VAL A 587 -17.82 -15.18 -20.15
N VAL A 588 -17.40 -15.15 -18.89
CA VAL A 588 -16.47 -16.13 -18.30
C VAL A 588 -17.18 -17.49 -18.25
N PRO A 589 -16.71 -18.53 -18.95
CA PRO A 589 -17.44 -19.78 -19.08
C PRO A 589 -17.70 -20.48 -17.75
N GLY A 590 -18.97 -20.79 -17.47
CA GLY A 590 -19.36 -21.52 -16.25
C GLY A 590 -19.39 -20.67 -14.98
N SER A 591 -19.26 -19.34 -15.09
CA SER A 591 -19.29 -18.40 -13.95
C SER A 591 -20.68 -18.14 -13.36
N ALA A 592 -21.75 -18.65 -13.98
CA ALA A 592 -23.11 -18.36 -13.57
C ALA A 592 -23.44 -18.95 -12.20
N TYR A 593 -24.03 -18.15 -11.31
CA TYR A 593 -24.53 -18.58 -10.00
C TYR A 593 -25.97 -18.11 -9.78
N GLU A 594 -26.84 -19.00 -9.29
CA GLU A 594 -28.24 -18.69 -8.98
C GLU A 594 -28.38 -18.26 -7.51
N ILE A 595 -28.94 -17.08 -7.25
CA ILE A 595 -29.14 -16.56 -5.88
C ILE A 595 -30.56 -16.81 -5.41
N PHE A 596 -31.56 -16.60 -6.27
CA PHE A 596 -32.95 -16.89 -5.95
C PHE A 596 -33.64 -17.62 -7.09
N ASP A 597 -34.53 -18.53 -6.72
CA ASP A 597 -35.28 -19.37 -7.63
C ASP A 597 -36.79 -19.13 -7.49
N ASP A 598 -37.45 -18.78 -8.60
CA ASP A 598 -38.90 -18.62 -8.62
C ASP A 598 -39.63 -19.83 -9.27
N ARG A 599 -38.94 -20.91 -9.66
CA ARG A 599 -39.54 -22.18 -10.13
C ARG A 599 -40.45 -22.81 -9.07
N HIS A 600 -40.18 -22.52 -7.80
CA HIS A 600 -40.90 -23.05 -6.64
C HIS A 600 -42.07 -22.20 -6.15
N THR A 601 -42.53 -21.21 -6.94
CA THR A 601 -43.87 -20.63 -6.72
C THR A 601 -44.92 -21.74 -6.61
N LEU A 602 -45.80 -21.68 -5.62
CA LEU A 602 -46.85 -22.68 -5.36
C LEU A 602 -47.79 -22.84 -6.58
N SER A 603 -47.81 -21.85 -7.48
CA SER A 603 -48.47 -21.88 -8.78
C SER A 603 -47.76 -21.02 -9.82
N SER A 604 -48.01 -21.25 -11.11
CA SER A 604 -47.59 -20.36 -12.21
C SER A 604 -48.30 -19.00 -12.23
N SER A 605 -48.96 -18.61 -11.13
CA SER A 605 -49.77 -17.40 -10.98
C SER A 605 -49.48 -16.64 -9.68
N ASP A 606 -48.37 -16.95 -9.01
CA ASP A 606 -47.94 -16.28 -7.79
C ASP A 606 -47.23 -14.96 -8.13
N ALA A 607 -47.52 -13.91 -7.36
CA ALA A 607 -46.80 -12.65 -7.50
C ALA A 607 -45.36 -12.78 -6.99
N CYS A 608 -44.37 -12.35 -7.78
CA CYS A 608 -42.98 -12.24 -7.33
C CYS A 608 -42.19 -11.23 -8.18
N PRO A 609 -41.03 -10.76 -7.68
CA PRO A 609 -40.08 -9.97 -8.47
C PRO A 609 -39.72 -10.63 -9.81
N SER A 610 -39.46 -11.94 -9.80
CA SER A 610 -39.04 -12.70 -10.99
C SER A 610 -37.92 -11.96 -11.74
N LYS A 611 -38.02 -11.84 -13.06
CA LYS A 611 -37.07 -11.13 -13.93
C LYS A 611 -37.09 -9.60 -13.84
N ALA A 612 -37.94 -9.02 -13.00
CA ALA A 612 -38.04 -7.58 -12.85
C ALA A 612 -37.13 -7.12 -11.70
N ASN A 613 -35.81 -7.03 -11.92
CA ASN A 613 -34.81 -6.64 -10.90
C ASN A 613 -35.00 -7.37 -9.56
N GLY A 614 -34.73 -8.67 -9.50
CA GLY A 614 -34.96 -9.47 -8.29
C GLY A 614 -33.97 -9.22 -7.16
N LEU A 615 -32.84 -8.59 -7.49
CA LEU A 615 -31.69 -8.36 -6.62
C LEU A 615 -31.31 -6.89 -6.63
N GLY A 616 -30.74 -6.43 -5.53
CA GLY A 616 -30.18 -5.09 -5.40
C GLY A 616 -28.70 -5.06 -5.78
N ASP A 617 -27.98 -4.12 -5.17
CA ASP A 617 -26.57 -3.89 -5.40
C ASP A 617 -25.65 -5.08 -5.06
N LEU A 618 -24.39 -5.04 -5.48
CA LEU A 618 -23.42 -6.12 -5.31
C LEU A 618 -22.07 -5.57 -4.82
N GLU A 619 -21.67 -5.93 -3.60
CA GLU A 619 -20.39 -5.45 -3.03
C GLU A 619 -19.52 -6.62 -2.57
N LEU A 620 -18.20 -6.53 -2.80
CA LEU A 620 -17.23 -7.52 -2.39
C LEU A 620 -16.74 -7.31 -0.96
N ALA A 621 -16.56 -8.40 -0.22
CA ALA A 621 -15.86 -8.35 1.06
C ALA A 621 -14.37 -8.11 0.84
N GLY A 622 -13.79 -7.31 1.72
CA GLY A 622 -12.34 -7.05 1.76
C GLY A 622 -11.87 -6.83 3.17
N VAL A 623 -10.57 -6.94 3.44
CA VAL A 623 -9.99 -6.56 4.74
C VAL A 623 -9.06 -5.37 4.56
N ALA A 624 -8.80 -4.60 5.62
CA ALA A 624 -7.91 -3.45 5.51
C ALA A 624 -6.51 -3.89 5.05
N ALA A 625 -5.89 -3.14 4.15
CA ALA A 625 -4.52 -3.44 3.72
C ALA A 625 -3.57 -3.44 4.93
N PRO A 626 -2.72 -4.46 5.09
CA PRO A 626 -1.80 -4.54 6.21
C PRO A 626 -0.75 -3.44 6.14
N ILE A 627 -0.14 -3.14 7.29
CA ILE A 627 1.01 -2.24 7.39
C ILE A 627 2.27 -3.09 7.59
N GLU A 628 3.34 -2.67 6.93
CA GLU A 628 4.70 -3.15 7.16
C GLU A 628 5.63 -1.98 7.46
N ILE A 629 6.53 -2.19 8.43
CA ILE A 629 7.57 -1.24 8.83
C ILE A 629 8.92 -1.93 8.99
N GLY A 630 10.00 -1.17 8.77
CA GLY A 630 11.38 -1.64 8.88
C GLY A 630 12.10 -1.58 7.54
N ASN A 631 13.41 -1.78 7.52
CA ASN A 631 14.18 -1.78 6.28
C ASN A 631 15.50 -2.54 6.48
N LEU A 632 16.56 -1.88 6.98
CA LEU A 632 17.92 -2.37 6.94
C LEU A 632 18.70 -2.15 8.25
N VAL A 633 19.53 -3.13 8.62
CA VAL A 633 20.66 -2.94 9.52
C VAL A 633 21.94 -3.12 8.71
N TRP A 634 22.82 -2.13 8.70
CA TRP A 634 23.97 -2.07 7.79
C TRP A 634 25.24 -1.55 8.46
N MET A 635 26.37 -1.81 7.81
CA MET A 635 27.67 -1.33 8.24
C MET A 635 28.05 -0.05 7.51
N ASP A 636 28.12 1.05 8.24
CA ASP A 636 28.56 2.36 7.78
C ASP A 636 30.08 2.38 7.66
N VAL A 637 30.56 2.07 6.46
CA VAL A 637 31.99 1.95 6.15
C VAL A 637 32.63 3.33 6.07
N ASP A 638 31.81 4.33 5.74
CA ASP A 638 32.22 5.60 5.17
C ASP A 638 32.00 6.78 6.15
N THR A 639 31.24 6.57 7.22
CA THR A 639 30.92 7.47 8.36
C THR A 639 29.91 8.55 8.13
N ASP A 640 29.32 8.62 6.97
CA ASP A 640 28.44 9.73 6.67
C ASP A 640 27.00 9.51 7.17
N GLY A 641 26.70 8.33 7.72
CA GLY A 641 25.39 7.93 8.22
C GLY A 641 24.34 7.66 7.14
N VAL A 642 24.76 7.59 5.87
CA VAL A 642 23.94 7.38 4.67
C VAL A 642 24.24 6.00 4.11
N GLN A 643 23.20 5.28 3.72
CA GLN A 643 23.33 3.95 3.11
C GLN A 643 23.76 4.06 1.65
N ASP A 644 25.01 3.73 1.37
CA ASP A 644 25.57 3.71 0.03
C ASP A 644 25.60 2.31 -0.59
N GLY A 645 25.67 2.24 -1.92
CA GLY A 645 25.73 0.98 -2.66
C GLY A 645 26.82 0.02 -2.17
N GLY A 646 27.94 0.55 -1.68
CA GLY A 646 29.11 -0.20 -1.22
C GLY A 646 28.99 -0.88 0.13
N GLU A 647 27.93 -0.61 0.87
CA GLU A 647 27.87 -0.89 2.29
C GLU A 647 27.05 -2.14 2.59
N PRO A 648 27.63 -3.12 3.31
CA PRO A 648 26.97 -4.39 3.51
C PRO A 648 25.93 -4.32 4.62
N GLY A 649 24.80 -5.00 4.40
CA GLY A 649 23.86 -5.32 5.47
C GLY A 649 24.45 -6.30 6.50
N ILE A 650 23.99 -6.20 7.75
CA ILE A 650 24.46 -7.00 8.88
C ILE A 650 23.42 -8.07 9.23
N ALA A 651 23.74 -9.32 8.95
CA ALA A 651 22.86 -10.47 9.19
C ALA A 651 22.85 -10.94 10.66
N GLY A 652 21.71 -11.48 11.10
CA GLY A 652 21.57 -12.15 12.41
C GLY A 652 21.33 -11.22 13.61
N VAL A 653 21.04 -9.94 13.36
CA VAL A 653 20.72 -8.94 14.40
C VAL A 653 19.29 -9.14 14.86
N THR A 654 19.05 -9.23 16.17
CA THR A 654 17.69 -9.27 16.71
C THR A 654 17.16 -7.85 16.86
N VAL A 655 16.03 -7.58 16.20
CA VAL A 655 15.30 -6.30 16.26
C VAL A 655 13.96 -6.54 16.94
N GLU A 656 13.55 -5.63 17.83
CA GLU A 656 12.32 -5.74 18.62
C GLU A 656 11.36 -4.58 18.32
N LEU A 657 10.06 -4.87 18.24
CA LEU A 657 8.99 -3.89 18.15
C LEU A 657 8.28 -3.80 19.50
N LEU A 658 8.15 -2.58 20.01
CA LEU A 658 7.49 -2.29 21.27
C LEU A 658 6.26 -1.40 21.06
N ASP A 659 5.21 -1.67 21.82
CA ASP A 659 4.00 -0.84 21.86
C ASP A 659 4.23 0.50 22.60
N ALA A 660 3.22 1.37 22.59
CA ALA A 660 3.24 2.64 23.32
C ALA A 660 3.40 2.47 24.86
N GLY A 661 3.14 1.28 25.39
CA GLY A 661 3.37 0.89 26.78
C GLY A 661 4.79 0.40 27.07
N MET A 662 5.68 0.39 26.07
CA MET A 662 7.04 -0.13 26.13
C MET A 662 7.13 -1.65 26.37
N ASN A 663 6.10 -2.40 25.97
CA ASN A 663 6.12 -3.86 25.97
C ASN A 663 6.60 -4.36 24.61
N VAL A 664 7.49 -5.35 24.59
CA VAL A 664 7.85 -6.05 23.34
C VAL A 664 6.64 -6.84 22.87
N ILE A 665 6.14 -6.51 21.68
CA ILE A 665 4.99 -7.18 21.05
C ILE A 665 5.41 -8.06 19.87
N ALA A 666 6.59 -7.83 19.30
CA ALA A 666 7.19 -8.67 18.27
C ALA A 666 8.72 -8.57 18.29
N SER A 667 9.38 -9.58 17.71
CA SER A 667 10.81 -9.53 17.38
C SER A 667 11.06 -10.24 16.06
N THR A 668 12.08 -9.77 15.34
CA THR A 668 12.55 -10.36 14.09
C THR A 668 14.08 -10.41 14.08
N VAL A 669 14.65 -11.15 13.14
CA VAL A 669 16.11 -11.27 12.97
C VAL A 669 16.46 -10.84 11.56
N THR A 670 17.48 -9.99 11.42
CA THR A 670 17.91 -9.51 10.10
C THR A 670 18.35 -10.68 9.22
N ASP A 671 17.97 -10.61 7.94
CA ASP A 671 18.31 -11.61 6.94
C ASP A 671 19.78 -11.50 6.46
N ALA A 672 20.16 -12.27 5.45
CA ALA A 672 21.53 -12.29 4.92
C ALA A 672 21.99 -10.93 4.33
N ASN A 673 21.06 -10.07 3.97
CA ASN A 673 21.30 -8.73 3.43
C ASN A 673 21.05 -7.65 4.49
N GLY A 674 20.87 -7.99 5.77
CA GLY A 674 20.58 -7.03 6.83
C GLY A 674 19.12 -6.59 6.92
N GLY A 675 18.23 -7.12 6.08
CA GLY A 675 16.84 -6.70 6.00
C GLY A 675 16.02 -7.15 7.21
N TYR A 676 15.14 -6.29 7.73
CA TYR A 676 14.20 -6.63 8.80
C TYR A 676 12.85 -5.94 8.62
N TYR A 677 11.76 -6.66 8.93
CA TYR A 677 10.40 -6.15 8.73
C TYR A 677 9.46 -6.63 9.84
N PHE A 678 8.55 -5.74 10.24
CA PHE A 678 7.41 -6.03 11.10
C PHE A 678 6.12 -5.86 10.29
N ASN A 679 5.35 -6.93 10.13
CA ASN A 679 4.16 -6.96 9.29
C ASN A 679 3.07 -7.87 9.87
N HIS A 680 2.01 -8.09 9.09
CA HIS A 680 0.85 -8.90 9.50
C HIS A 680 1.16 -10.37 9.81
N THR A 681 2.33 -10.89 9.41
CA THR A 681 2.71 -12.29 9.65
C THR A 681 3.46 -12.51 10.96
N ASN A 682 4.09 -11.45 11.51
CA ASN A 682 4.96 -11.57 12.68
C ASN A 682 4.63 -10.60 13.83
N VAL A 683 3.67 -9.68 13.65
CA VAL A 683 3.17 -8.80 14.72
C VAL A 683 1.74 -9.16 15.09
N MET A 684 1.53 -9.32 16.40
CA MET A 684 0.20 -9.45 17.00
C MET A 684 0.07 -8.39 18.10
N ASP A 685 -0.41 -7.19 17.75
CA ASP A 685 -0.59 -6.13 18.74
C ASP A 685 -1.81 -6.42 19.63
N PRO A 686 -1.62 -6.64 20.96
CA PRO A 686 -2.71 -6.95 21.87
C PRO A 686 -3.68 -5.77 22.11
N ASN A 687 -3.32 -4.56 21.68
CA ASN A 687 -4.14 -3.36 21.81
C ASN A 687 -5.11 -3.18 20.62
N GLY A 688 -4.93 -3.96 19.55
CA GLY A 688 -5.73 -3.88 18.33
C GLY A 688 -6.97 -4.78 18.32
N PRO A 689 -7.90 -4.55 17.38
CA PRO A 689 -8.98 -5.49 17.13
C PRO A 689 -8.42 -6.82 16.60
N ALA A 690 -9.02 -7.94 16.99
CA ALA A 690 -8.57 -9.28 16.58
C ALA A 690 -8.64 -9.53 15.06
N THR A 691 -9.35 -8.67 14.32
CA THR A 691 -9.49 -8.70 12.86
C THR A 691 -8.31 -8.08 12.13
N VAL A 692 -7.43 -7.34 12.82
CA VAL A 692 -6.25 -6.71 12.24
C VAL A 692 -5.01 -7.42 12.78
N GLN A 693 -4.25 -8.06 11.88
CA GLN A 693 -2.93 -8.62 12.17
C GLN A 693 -1.86 -7.65 11.65
N GLY A 694 -0.77 -7.46 12.39
CA GLY A 694 0.29 -6.52 12.03
C GLY A 694 0.39 -5.30 12.96
N PRO A 695 1.32 -4.38 12.66
CA PRO A 695 1.27 -3.01 13.18
C PRO A 695 -0.10 -2.37 12.90
N LEU A 696 -0.66 -1.71 13.89
CA LEU A 696 -1.95 -1.04 13.81
C LEU A 696 -1.80 0.33 13.13
N PRO A 697 -2.82 0.84 12.43
CA PRO A 697 -2.77 2.19 11.84
C PRO A 697 -2.75 3.29 12.91
N PHE A 698 -2.18 4.45 12.58
CA PHE A 698 -2.11 5.65 13.44
C PHE A 698 -1.60 5.37 14.86
N THR A 699 -0.69 4.41 15.01
CA THR A 699 -0.24 3.89 16.30
C THR A 699 1.24 4.16 16.49
N SER A 700 1.60 4.68 17.66
CA SER A 700 3.00 4.91 18.02
C SER A 700 3.68 3.63 18.46
N TYR A 701 4.84 3.36 17.88
CA TYR A 701 5.69 2.22 18.19
C TYR A 701 7.13 2.66 18.49
N LYS A 702 7.89 1.73 19.05
CA LYS A 702 9.35 1.83 19.16
C LYS A 702 10.01 0.61 18.57
N VAL A 703 10.93 0.79 17.64
CA VAL A 703 11.83 -0.25 17.15
C VAL A 703 13.14 -0.16 17.94
N ARG A 704 13.68 -1.31 18.37
CA ARG A 704 14.86 -1.36 19.25
C ARG A 704 15.84 -2.46 18.87
N ILE A 705 17.12 -2.15 18.99
CA ILE A 705 18.22 -3.12 19.12
C ILE A 705 18.79 -3.03 20.55
N SER A 706 18.77 -4.16 21.26
CA SER A 706 19.26 -4.22 22.66
C SER A 706 20.77 -3.90 22.78
N PRO A 707 21.20 -3.13 23.80
CA PRO A 707 22.61 -2.84 24.07
C PRO A 707 23.46 -4.10 24.21
N THR A 708 22.89 -5.21 24.69
CA THR A 708 23.61 -6.48 24.85
C THR A 708 24.15 -7.06 23.54
N GLN A 709 23.67 -6.55 22.39
CA GLN A 709 24.14 -6.97 21.08
C GLN A 709 25.39 -6.21 20.61
N PHE A 710 25.64 -4.99 21.12
CA PHE A 710 26.71 -4.11 20.61
C PHE A 710 27.60 -3.40 21.65
N SER A 711 27.15 -3.18 22.88
CA SER A 711 27.79 -2.25 23.83
C SER A 711 28.34 -2.85 25.13
N SER A 712 28.43 -4.17 25.28
CA SER A 712 28.72 -4.77 26.60
C SER A 712 29.84 -5.79 26.71
N GLY A 713 30.71 -5.98 25.71
CA GLY A 713 31.90 -6.86 25.81
C GLY A 713 31.63 -8.31 26.25
N ILE A 714 30.37 -8.75 26.18
CA ILE A 714 29.87 -10.08 26.59
C ILE A 714 29.05 -10.71 25.43
N GLY A 715 28.81 -9.95 24.35
CA GLY A 715 28.05 -10.42 23.19
C GLY A 715 28.94 -11.25 22.27
N THR A 716 28.46 -12.37 21.76
CA THR A 716 29.08 -13.08 20.63
C THR A 716 28.23 -12.89 19.36
N GLY A 717 27.48 -11.78 19.31
CA GLY A 717 26.51 -11.47 18.27
C GLY A 717 27.13 -10.64 17.15
N PRO A 718 26.41 -10.45 16.03
CA PRO A 718 26.93 -9.80 14.84
C PRO A 718 27.28 -8.31 15.02
N LEU A 719 26.73 -7.63 16.03
CA LEU A 719 27.04 -6.23 16.33
C LEU A 719 28.08 -6.06 17.44
N HIS A 720 28.74 -7.14 17.87
CA HIS A 720 29.75 -7.05 18.93
C HIS A 720 30.85 -6.05 18.53
N ASN A 721 31.14 -5.11 19.43
CA ASN A 721 32.06 -3.99 19.25
C ASN A 721 31.72 -2.97 18.16
N MET A 722 30.46 -2.92 17.75
CA MET A 722 30.01 -1.88 16.83
C MET A 722 29.38 -0.71 17.59
N VAL A 723 29.50 0.48 17.02
CA VAL A 723 28.90 1.72 17.53
C VAL A 723 27.86 2.22 16.52
N LEU A 724 26.76 2.79 17.02
CA LEU A 724 25.72 3.35 16.17
C LEU A 724 26.25 4.58 15.41
N THR A 725 25.93 4.68 14.12
CA THR A 725 26.28 5.86 13.32
C THR A 725 25.39 7.07 13.64
N ALA A 726 25.64 8.19 12.98
CA ALA A 726 24.85 9.40 13.10
C ALA A 726 23.43 9.19 12.54
N THR A 727 22.43 9.66 13.28
CA THR A 727 21.01 9.62 12.87
C THR A 727 20.68 10.74 11.88
N ASP A 728 19.72 10.50 10.99
CA ASP A 728 19.05 11.45 10.09
C ASP A 728 20.03 12.26 9.23
N GLN A 729 20.97 11.56 8.59
CA GLN A 729 22.00 12.20 7.77
C GLN A 729 21.52 12.40 6.33
N ALA A 730 21.72 13.62 5.82
CA ALA A 730 21.35 13.93 4.46
C ALA A 730 22.28 13.24 3.45
N GLY A 731 21.74 12.22 2.79
CA GLY A 731 22.34 11.56 1.63
C GLY A 731 22.10 12.27 0.31
N LEU A 732 22.72 11.73 -0.74
CA LEU A 732 22.36 12.04 -2.12
C LEU A 732 21.23 11.09 -2.51
N GLY A 733 19.96 11.48 -2.36
CA GLY A 733 18.85 10.54 -2.46
C GLY A 733 17.48 11.18 -2.22
N LEU A 734 16.45 10.34 -2.15
CA LEU A 734 15.21 10.70 -1.46
C LEU A 734 15.53 10.94 0.02
N ALA A 735 15.00 12.01 0.59
CA ALA A 735 15.21 12.32 1.99
C ALA A 735 14.60 11.22 2.87
N ASP A 736 15.29 10.87 3.96
CA ASP A 736 14.78 9.99 5.02
C ASP A 736 14.49 8.56 4.55
N ARG A 737 15.20 8.08 3.52
CA ARG A 737 15.00 6.71 2.97
C ARG A 737 16.27 5.88 2.88
N SER A 738 17.42 6.49 3.12
CA SER A 738 18.72 5.86 2.87
C SER A 738 19.74 6.37 3.88
N ASP A 739 19.33 6.48 5.14
CA ASP A 739 20.14 6.95 6.25
C ASP A 739 19.72 6.16 7.50
N SER A 740 20.38 6.39 8.64
CA SER A 740 19.95 5.75 9.89
C SER A 740 18.98 6.65 10.66
N ASP A 741 17.81 6.16 11.09
CA ASP A 741 16.90 6.88 11.99
C ASP A 741 17.17 6.59 13.48
N ALA A 742 18.11 5.69 13.74
CA ALA A 742 18.34 5.15 15.06
C ALA A 742 19.10 6.14 15.93
N ALA A 743 18.55 6.42 17.12
CA ALA A 743 19.22 7.23 18.13
C ALA A 743 19.60 6.39 19.36
N LEU A 744 20.78 6.66 19.92
CA LEU A 744 21.23 6.02 21.15
C LEU A 744 20.62 6.71 22.38
N THR A 745 19.67 6.06 23.05
CA THR A 745 19.00 6.60 24.25
C THR A 745 19.06 5.60 25.39
N GLY A 746 19.66 5.98 26.52
CA GLY A 746 19.78 5.08 27.67
C GLY A 746 20.61 3.82 27.39
N GLY A 747 21.47 3.87 26.36
CA GLY A 747 22.26 2.73 25.87
C GLY A 747 21.55 1.86 24.85
N GLU A 748 20.25 2.07 24.59
CA GLU A 748 19.52 1.33 23.54
C GLU A 748 19.61 2.10 22.22
N ALA A 749 19.88 1.40 21.12
CA ALA A 749 19.65 1.93 19.78
C ALA A 749 18.16 1.78 19.48
N GLN A 750 17.48 2.90 19.23
CA GLN A 750 16.02 2.91 19.10
C GLN A 750 15.52 3.95 18.09
N ILE A 751 14.39 3.61 17.46
CA ILE A 751 13.64 4.46 16.53
C ILE A 751 12.23 4.63 17.11
N MET A 752 11.78 5.87 17.24
CA MET A 752 10.41 6.19 17.66
C MET A 752 9.60 6.55 16.41
N LEU A 753 8.51 5.83 16.17
CA LEU A 753 7.72 6.02 14.95
C LEU A 753 6.21 6.02 15.25
N SER A 754 5.43 6.49 14.28
CA SER A 754 3.99 6.29 14.25
C SER A 754 3.59 5.80 12.87
N THR A 755 2.84 4.72 12.83
CA THR A 755 2.28 4.19 11.58
C THR A 755 1.23 5.14 11.01
N ASN A 756 1.01 5.08 9.70
CA ASN A 756 -0.01 5.87 9.02
C ASN A 756 -1.31 5.07 8.85
N ALA A 757 -2.11 5.41 7.84
CA ALA A 757 -3.34 4.69 7.50
C ALA A 757 -3.03 3.24 7.04
N PRO A 758 -4.03 2.33 7.04
CA PRO A 758 -3.84 0.98 6.52
C PRO A 758 -3.23 0.95 5.11
N GLY A 759 -2.30 0.02 4.85
CA GLY A 759 -1.61 -0.13 3.57
C GLY A 759 -0.50 0.90 3.27
N GLN A 760 -0.28 1.88 4.14
CA GLN A 760 0.83 2.83 4.02
C GLN A 760 2.09 2.24 4.68
N ASN A 761 2.78 1.38 3.94
CA ASN A 761 4.03 0.76 4.39
C ASN A 761 5.15 1.80 4.46
N ASP A 762 6.04 1.62 5.43
CA ASP A 762 7.14 2.54 5.69
C ASP A 762 8.46 1.81 5.87
N HIS A 763 9.29 1.90 4.83
CA HIS A 763 10.60 1.27 4.76
C HIS A 763 11.73 2.28 4.96
N SER A 764 11.53 3.36 5.74
CA SER A 764 12.63 4.25 6.11
C SER A 764 13.43 3.77 7.33
N PHE A 765 12.85 2.91 8.18
CA PHE A 765 13.44 2.67 9.50
C PHE A 765 14.69 1.80 9.47
N ASP A 766 15.83 2.41 9.79
CA ASP A 766 17.15 1.89 9.48
C ASP A 766 18.18 2.07 10.62
N PHE A 767 19.09 1.10 10.76
CA PHE A 767 20.17 1.11 11.76
C PHE A 767 21.54 1.00 11.09
N GLY A 768 22.30 2.09 11.10
CA GLY A 768 23.70 2.09 10.66
C GLY A 768 24.66 1.86 11.83
N PHE A 769 25.65 1.00 11.64
CA PHE A 769 26.68 0.69 12.62
C PHE A 769 28.08 0.80 12.02
N LEU A 770 29.03 1.33 12.78
CA LEU A 770 30.43 1.43 12.40
C LEU A 770 31.32 0.71 13.42
N VAL A 771 32.58 0.48 13.05
CA VAL A 771 33.60 -0.21 13.86
C VAL A 771 34.81 0.68 14.06
N TYR A 772 35.40 0.59 15.25
CA TYR A 772 36.64 1.28 15.59
C TYR A 772 37.72 0.27 15.93
N ASP A 773 38.96 0.68 15.74
CA ASP A 773 40.17 0.03 16.23
C ASP A 773 40.85 0.94 17.28
N TYR A 774 41.33 0.32 18.34
CA TYR A 774 42.09 0.94 19.42
C TYR A 774 43.35 0.13 19.70
N GLY A 775 44.41 0.81 20.16
CA GLY A 775 45.61 0.09 20.58
C GLY A 775 45.49 -0.65 21.93
N ASP A 776 46.53 -1.39 22.26
CA ASP A 776 46.61 -2.27 23.44
C ASP A 776 47.76 -1.93 24.42
N LEU A 777 48.52 -0.84 24.22
CA LEU A 777 49.58 -0.48 25.17
C LEU A 777 49.05 -0.29 26.59
N PRO A 778 49.89 -0.47 27.64
CA PRO A 778 49.51 -0.10 29.00
C PRO A 778 48.94 1.32 29.07
N ASP A 779 47.88 1.56 29.85
CA ASP A 779 47.17 2.86 29.82
C ASP A 779 48.02 4.07 30.27
N SER A 780 49.23 3.84 30.79
CA SER A 780 50.22 4.92 30.96
C SER A 780 50.62 5.60 29.63
N TYR A 781 50.42 4.94 28.50
CA TYR A 781 50.57 5.46 27.14
C TYR A 781 49.32 6.12 26.58
N VAL A 782 48.25 6.24 27.38
CA VAL A 782 46.93 6.74 26.96
C VAL A 782 46.35 5.81 25.92
N THR A 783 45.70 4.74 26.38
CA THR A 783 45.19 3.66 25.52
C THR A 783 43.68 3.53 25.65
N GLU A 784 43.14 3.61 26.87
CA GLU A 784 41.70 3.60 27.10
C GLU A 784 41.06 4.90 26.59
N ASP A 785 39.85 4.82 26.03
CA ASP A 785 39.02 5.92 25.56
C ASP A 785 38.77 6.94 26.69
N GLY A 786 38.55 6.45 27.90
CA GLY A 786 38.40 7.28 29.10
C GLY A 786 39.63 8.13 29.44
N SER A 787 40.81 7.69 29.04
CA SER A 787 42.08 8.41 29.15
C SER A 787 42.38 9.28 27.92
N GLY A 788 41.61 9.13 26.83
CA GLY A 788 41.81 9.79 25.55
C GLY A 788 42.70 9.01 24.59
N GLY A 789 42.57 7.68 24.58
CA GLY A 789 43.31 6.75 23.73
C GLY A 789 43.27 7.08 22.24
N PRO A 790 44.25 6.60 21.44
CA PRO A 790 44.10 6.63 20.00
C PRO A 790 42.98 5.67 19.62
N ARG A 791 42.16 6.10 18.69
CA ARG A 791 41.22 5.24 18.01
C ARG A 791 41.16 5.63 16.57
N HIS A 792 40.95 4.65 15.71
CA HIS A 792 40.64 4.88 14.31
C HIS A 792 39.37 4.17 13.95
N GLN A 793 38.72 4.71 12.95
CA GLN A 793 37.68 3.99 12.27
C GLN A 793 38.29 3.05 11.25
N LEU A 794 37.85 1.80 11.27
CA LEU A 794 38.30 0.80 10.34
C LEU A 794 37.73 1.02 8.95
N ASP A 795 38.61 0.92 7.96
CA ASP A 795 38.28 0.84 6.55
C ASP A 795 38.99 -0.38 5.95
N PRO A 796 38.29 -1.34 5.31
CA PRO A 796 38.91 -2.53 4.73
C PRO A 796 39.89 -2.22 3.58
N ARG A 797 39.98 -0.95 3.16
CA ARG A 797 40.89 -0.47 2.13
C ARG A 797 42.13 0.20 2.70
N LEU A 798 42.17 0.53 4.00
CA LEU A 798 43.27 1.27 4.62
C LEU A 798 43.59 0.68 6.01
N PHE A 799 44.54 -0.24 6.06
CA PHE A 799 44.95 -0.94 7.28
C PHE A 799 46.43 -1.37 7.17
N ILE A 800 47.10 -1.55 8.29
CA ILE A 800 48.49 -1.99 8.45
C ILE A 800 48.49 -3.53 8.49
N GLY A 801 49.51 -4.18 7.93
CA GLY A 801 49.61 -5.63 8.03
C GLY A 801 48.68 -6.43 7.12
N THR A 802 48.27 -7.63 7.59
CA THR A 802 47.47 -8.60 6.82
C THR A 802 46.01 -8.71 7.25
N CYS A 803 45.68 -8.29 8.47
CA CYS A 803 44.33 -8.16 9.00
C CYS A 803 44.30 -7.10 10.11
N VAL A 804 43.10 -6.70 10.50
CA VAL A 804 42.81 -5.74 11.58
C VAL A 804 41.56 -6.22 12.34
N ASP A 805 41.46 -5.97 13.64
CA ASP A 805 40.25 -6.23 14.44
C ASP A 805 39.59 -4.95 15.00
N ALA A 806 38.54 -5.09 15.80
CA ALA A 806 37.70 -3.96 16.22
C ALA A 806 37.27 -4.00 17.70
N GLU A 807 37.42 -2.87 18.38
CA GLU A 807 37.24 -2.71 19.82
C GLU A 807 36.26 -1.57 20.14
N LEU A 808 35.63 -1.69 21.30
CA LEU A 808 34.84 -0.58 21.88
C LEU A 808 35.70 0.43 22.63
N ASP A 809 36.85 -0.02 23.10
CA ASP A 809 37.78 0.69 23.98
C ASP A 809 39.16 0.02 23.85
N GLY A 810 40.23 0.77 24.13
CA GLY A 810 41.57 0.23 24.14
C GLY A 810 41.69 -0.94 25.11
N GLN A 811 42.56 -1.90 24.77
CA GLN A 811 42.77 -3.13 25.53
C GLN A 811 44.14 -3.14 26.23
N PRO A 812 44.41 -2.29 27.25
CA PRO A 812 45.73 -2.22 27.88
C PRO A 812 46.25 -3.58 28.36
N GLU A 813 47.38 -3.97 27.80
CA GLU A 813 47.94 -5.28 28.01
C GLU A 813 49.50 -5.19 28.13
N PRO A 814 50.15 -5.96 29.04
CA PRO A 814 51.59 -5.82 29.27
C PRO A 814 52.52 -6.21 28.11
N MET A 815 52.05 -6.99 27.15
CA MET A 815 52.79 -7.61 26.06
C MET A 815 52.66 -6.91 24.70
N ALA A 816 51.81 -5.89 24.57
CA ALA A 816 51.32 -5.30 23.32
C ALA A 816 51.40 -6.25 22.08
N GLY A 817 50.47 -7.20 21.97
CA GLY A 817 50.32 -8.17 20.87
C GLY A 817 51.39 -9.28 20.75
N LEU A 818 52.44 -9.32 21.58
CA LEU A 818 53.57 -10.25 21.38
C LEU A 818 53.27 -11.76 21.58
N MET A 819 52.14 -12.15 22.20
CA MET A 819 51.90 -13.55 22.62
C MET A 819 50.52 -14.14 22.27
N ASN A 820 49.80 -13.59 21.28
CA ASN A 820 48.40 -13.94 20.98
C ASN A 820 47.45 -13.64 22.17
N ASP A 821 47.80 -12.63 22.97
CA ASP A 821 47.06 -12.10 24.13
C ASP A 821 47.00 -10.58 23.90
N GLY A 822 45.92 -9.89 24.29
CA GLY A 822 45.72 -8.46 24.00
C GLY A 822 44.36 -8.22 23.35
N ASP A 823 44.30 -7.27 22.42
CA ASP A 823 43.23 -7.17 21.40
C ASP A 823 43.25 -8.37 20.42
N ASP A 824 44.42 -8.95 20.14
CA ASP A 824 44.77 -10.25 19.49
C ASP A 824 43.75 -11.45 19.61
N ASN A 825 42.48 -11.32 19.25
CA ASN A 825 41.49 -12.40 19.00
C ASN A 825 40.06 -11.91 18.78
N ASN A 826 39.84 -10.62 18.61
CA ASN A 826 38.48 -10.11 18.59
C ASN A 826 37.83 -10.41 17.24
N THR A 827 37.04 -11.48 17.19
CA THR A 827 36.33 -11.81 15.95
C THR A 827 35.22 -10.79 15.73
N ILE A 828 35.48 -9.81 14.85
CA ILE A 828 34.40 -9.27 14.02
C ILE A 828 33.80 -10.46 13.27
N ASN A 829 32.49 -10.51 13.15
CA ASN A 829 31.81 -11.57 12.42
C ASN A 829 32.49 -11.80 11.07
N ALA A 830 33.05 -12.99 10.82
CA ALA A 830 33.80 -13.36 9.61
C ALA A 830 33.00 -13.22 8.29
N SER A 831 31.75 -12.77 8.37
CA SER A 831 30.85 -12.44 7.28
C SER A 831 30.90 -10.95 6.88
N LEU A 832 31.52 -10.07 7.69
CA LEU A 832 31.72 -8.66 7.38
C LEU A 832 33.04 -8.48 6.57
N PRO A 833 33.11 -7.53 5.63
CA PRO A 833 34.30 -7.30 4.80
C PRO A 833 35.56 -6.86 5.58
N ILE A 834 35.41 -6.52 6.86
CA ILE A 834 36.48 -6.21 7.80
C ILE A 834 36.52 -7.37 8.80
N GLY A 835 37.60 -8.17 8.81
CA GLY A 835 37.79 -9.23 9.81
C GLY A 835 37.60 -10.66 9.30
N THR A 836 38.60 -11.20 8.60
CA THR A 836 38.97 -12.60 8.89
C THR A 836 39.46 -12.68 10.33
N ALA A 837 39.24 -13.82 11.02
CA ALA A 837 39.81 -14.04 12.35
C ALA A 837 41.30 -13.67 12.37
N CYS A 838 41.63 -12.54 12.98
CA CYS A 838 42.99 -12.07 13.09
C CYS A 838 43.61 -12.76 14.31
N ALA A 839 44.68 -13.51 14.06
CA ALA A 839 45.38 -14.20 15.14
C ALA A 839 46.38 -13.27 15.85
N ASN A 840 46.78 -12.21 15.14
CA ASN A 840 47.64 -11.10 15.54
C ASN A 840 47.55 -10.06 14.41
N ASP A 841 46.98 -8.90 14.69
CA ASP A 841 46.88 -7.72 13.81
C ASP A 841 48.11 -6.81 13.93
N GLU A 842 48.92 -6.97 14.99
CA GLU A 842 50.25 -6.37 15.14
C GLU A 842 51.34 -6.99 14.24
N ASP A 843 51.04 -7.21 12.95
CA ASP A 843 51.89 -7.92 11.99
C ASP A 843 52.47 -7.03 10.87
N GLY A 844 52.08 -5.77 10.81
CA GLY A 844 52.44 -4.85 9.74
C GLY A 844 53.75 -4.10 9.93
N ILE A 845 54.28 -4.02 11.16
CA ILE A 845 55.55 -3.35 11.48
C ILE A 845 56.60 -4.34 12.01
N THR A 846 57.77 -4.40 11.35
CA THR A 846 58.92 -5.20 11.82
C THR A 846 60.19 -4.36 11.92
N PHE A 847 60.87 -4.34 13.06
CA PHE A 847 62.15 -3.64 13.21
C PHE A 847 63.30 -4.40 12.52
N SER A 848 63.82 -3.87 11.41
CA SER A 848 64.86 -4.53 10.59
C SER A 848 66.29 -4.28 11.09
N THR A 849 66.49 -3.23 11.90
CA THR A 849 67.79 -2.85 12.46
C THR A 849 67.69 -2.52 13.95
N SER A 850 68.82 -2.60 14.67
CA SER A 850 68.85 -2.31 16.10
C SER A 850 68.71 -0.81 16.39
N LEU A 851 67.92 -0.46 17.42
CA LEU A 851 67.78 0.90 17.92
C LEU A 851 69.03 1.32 18.70
N VAL A 852 70.04 1.87 18.01
CA VAL A 852 71.29 2.34 18.64
C VAL A 852 71.29 3.87 18.74
N PRO A 853 71.39 4.45 19.96
CA PRO A 853 71.37 5.91 20.14
C PRO A 853 72.34 6.65 19.22
N GLY A 854 71.82 7.64 18.48
CA GLY A 854 72.59 8.47 17.55
C GLY A 854 72.93 7.81 16.21
N ASN A 855 72.43 6.60 15.94
CA ASN A 855 72.48 5.96 14.63
C ASN A 855 71.08 5.92 13.99
N GLN A 856 71.06 5.66 12.69
CA GLN A 856 69.83 5.40 11.97
C GLN A 856 69.33 3.98 12.28
N ALA A 857 68.03 3.85 12.48
CA ALA A 857 67.30 2.59 12.54
C ALA A 857 66.20 2.57 11.48
N CYS A 858 65.66 1.40 11.20
CA CYS A 858 64.69 1.17 10.14
C CYS A 858 63.66 0.12 10.57
N VAL A 859 62.44 0.30 10.04
CA VAL A 859 61.31 -0.62 10.14
C VAL A 859 60.91 -1.05 8.74
N GLU A 860 60.58 -2.32 8.60
CA GLU A 860 59.91 -2.90 7.44
C GLU A 860 58.39 -2.77 7.67
N VAL A 861 57.69 -2.23 6.68
CA VAL A 861 56.29 -1.83 6.78
C VAL A 861 55.49 -2.50 5.66
N SER A 862 54.39 -3.13 6.06
CA SER A 862 53.34 -3.63 5.18
C SER A 862 52.03 -2.92 5.50
N VAL A 863 51.40 -2.31 4.50
CA VAL A 863 50.16 -1.54 4.62
C VAL A 863 49.32 -1.77 3.38
N VAL A 864 48.03 -2.04 3.56
CA VAL A 864 47.03 -1.99 2.51
C VAL A 864 46.52 -0.56 2.37
N ASN A 865 46.63 -0.01 1.16
CA ASN A 865 45.95 1.23 0.80
C ASN A 865 45.36 1.07 -0.61
N THR A 866 44.05 0.88 -0.67
CA THR A 866 43.28 0.79 -1.90
C THR A 866 42.22 1.90 -2.01
N THR A 867 42.33 2.95 -1.19
CA THR A 867 41.36 4.06 -1.14
C THR A 867 41.36 4.92 -2.39
N GLY A 868 42.41 4.83 -3.21
CA GLY A 868 42.61 5.69 -4.39
C GLY A 868 43.32 7.01 -4.09
N ALA A 869 43.54 7.34 -2.81
CA ALA A 869 44.31 8.49 -2.34
C ALA A 869 45.58 8.06 -1.58
N MET A 870 46.56 8.96 -1.47
CA MET A 870 47.71 8.71 -0.60
C MET A 870 47.28 8.84 0.87
N ALA A 871 47.82 7.97 1.72
CA ALA A 871 47.65 8.00 3.17
C ALA A 871 48.99 8.29 3.86
N LYS A 872 48.99 8.33 5.19
CA LYS A 872 50.16 8.65 6.02
C LYS A 872 50.29 7.72 7.21
N LEU A 873 51.49 7.16 7.38
CA LEU A 873 51.87 6.35 8.55
C LEU A 873 52.71 7.20 9.51
N GLN A 874 52.25 7.37 10.74
CA GLN A 874 52.95 8.04 11.83
C GLN A 874 53.39 7.02 12.89
N GLY A 875 54.43 7.33 13.66
CA GLY A 875 54.91 6.44 14.70
C GLY A 875 55.52 7.16 15.90
N TRP A 876 55.46 6.51 17.07
CA TRP A 876 56.05 6.93 18.33
C TRP A 876 56.80 5.78 18.97
N ILE A 877 57.96 6.05 19.57
CA ILE A 877 58.78 5.06 20.27
C ILE A 877 59.22 5.66 21.60
N ASP A 878 58.94 4.99 22.72
CA ASP A 878 59.41 5.40 24.06
C ASP A 878 60.93 5.16 24.17
N PHE A 879 61.71 6.13 23.70
CA PHE A 879 63.17 6.02 23.65
C PHE A 879 63.83 6.14 25.03
N ASP A 880 63.12 6.62 26.05
CA ASP A 880 63.65 6.79 27.41
C ASP A 880 63.09 5.79 28.43
N GLY A 881 62.10 4.98 28.02
CA GLY A 881 61.50 3.93 28.82
C GLY A 881 60.81 4.47 30.06
N ASN A 882 60.20 5.67 29.97
CA ASN A 882 59.51 6.31 31.09
C ASN A 882 58.05 5.87 31.25
N GLY A 883 57.52 5.10 30.29
CA GLY A 883 56.15 4.57 30.34
C GLY A 883 55.10 5.48 29.69
N ALA A 884 55.50 6.50 28.92
CA ALA A 884 54.58 7.42 28.24
C ALA A 884 55.20 8.04 26.99
N PHE A 885 54.38 8.31 25.97
CA PHE A 885 54.81 9.04 24.78
C PHE A 885 54.82 10.56 25.01
N ASN A 886 55.87 11.21 24.54
CA ASN A 886 56.04 12.65 24.52
C ASN A 886 56.62 13.14 23.17
N GLY A 887 56.81 14.45 23.01
CA GLY A 887 57.27 15.03 21.74
C GLY A 887 58.68 14.62 21.30
N ALA A 888 59.50 14.02 22.17
CA ALA A 888 60.79 13.44 21.81
C ALA A 888 60.69 12.00 21.28
N ASP A 889 59.53 11.36 21.44
CA ASP A 889 59.27 9.97 21.06
C ASP A 889 58.67 9.87 19.65
N GLU A 890 58.15 10.97 19.11
CA GLU A 890 57.60 11.02 17.76
C GLU A 890 58.67 10.81 16.69
N LEU A 891 58.41 9.90 15.75
CA LEU A 891 59.24 9.69 14.57
C LEU A 891 59.05 10.87 13.60
N ASN A 892 60.05 11.75 13.56
CA ASN A 892 60.04 12.97 12.74
C ASN A 892 61.39 13.25 12.05
N THR A 893 62.18 12.20 11.80
CA THR A 893 63.47 12.24 11.09
C THR A 893 63.51 11.18 9.99
N GLY A 894 64.56 11.21 9.15
CA GLY A 894 64.69 10.26 8.03
C GLY A 894 63.47 10.31 7.10
N ASP A 895 62.91 9.15 6.78
CA ASP A 895 61.72 9.01 5.94
C ASP A 895 60.46 9.56 6.63
N PHE A 896 60.44 9.63 7.97
CA PHE A 896 59.33 10.18 8.77
C PHE A 896 59.41 11.71 8.96
N ALA A 897 60.38 12.40 8.36
CA ALA A 897 60.64 13.83 8.59
C ALA A 897 59.47 14.79 8.33
N GLY A 898 58.46 14.35 7.58
CA GLY A 898 57.22 15.09 7.35
C GLY A 898 56.17 14.94 8.45
N GLY A 899 56.51 14.38 9.62
CA GLY A 899 55.54 13.97 10.64
C GLY A 899 54.76 12.74 10.15
N GLY A 900 55.49 11.73 9.68
CA GLY A 900 54.96 10.50 9.07
C GLY A 900 55.42 10.28 7.62
N VAL A 901 55.35 9.01 7.18
CA VAL A 901 55.69 8.53 5.84
C VAL A 901 54.45 8.50 4.94
N MET A 902 54.61 8.81 3.65
CA MET A 902 53.51 8.74 2.67
C MET A 902 53.31 7.31 2.17
N ILE A 903 52.08 6.81 2.26
CA ILE A 903 51.68 5.50 1.73
C ILE A 903 50.89 5.70 0.42
N PRO A 904 51.34 5.14 -0.72
CA PRO A 904 50.63 5.26 -1.99
C PRO A 904 49.32 4.46 -1.99
N ALA A 905 48.36 4.85 -2.83
CA ALA A 905 47.07 4.19 -3.08
C ALA A 905 47.16 2.78 -3.73
N ALA A 906 48.33 2.15 -3.67
CA ALA A 906 48.58 0.77 -4.05
C ALA A 906 49.05 -0.07 -2.85
N GLY A 907 49.09 0.52 -1.65
CA GLY A 907 49.73 -0.04 -0.48
C GLY A 907 51.26 -0.07 -0.59
N VAL A 908 51.87 -0.56 0.47
CA VAL A 908 53.27 -0.99 0.48
C VAL A 908 53.34 -2.38 1.09
N THR A 909 54.28 -3.18 0.64
CA THR A 909 54.51 -4.51 1.20
C THR A 909 56.00 -4.67 1.37
N ASP A 910 56.43 -4.98 2.59
CA ASP A 910 57.83 -5.23 2.92
C ASP A 910 58.76 -4.07 2.50
N VAL A 911 58.32 -2.83 2.72
CA VAL A 911 59.10 -1.63 2.39
C VAL A 911 59.79 -1.10 3.63
N GLU A 912 61.11 -0.91 3.54
CA GLU A 912 61.92 -0.39 4.62
C GLU A 912 61.87 1.15 4.68
N TYR A 913 61.54 1.70 5.85
CA TYR A 913 61.61 3.12 6.18
C TYR A 913 62.51 3.36 7.37
N CYS A 914 63.35 4.38 7.28
CA CYS A 914 64.40 4.66 8.25
C CYS A 914 64.22 6.00 8.96
N PHE A 915 64.62 6.05 10.23
CA PHE A 915 64.59 7.23 11.09
C PHE A 915 65.85 7.27 11.98
N ASP A 916 66.18 8.44 12.51
CA ASP A 916 67.31 8.61 13.42
C ASP A 916 66.88 8.30 14.86
N VAL A 917 67.61 7.40 15.53
CA VAL A 917 67.43 7.16 16.97
C VAL A 917 68.04 8.34 17.74
N PRO A 918 67.30 9.00 18.65
CA PRO A 918 67.83 10.12 19.41
C PRO A 918 69.14 9.78 20.10
N ALA A 919 70.16 10.65 19.99
CA ALA A 919 71.46 10.44 20.64
C ALA A 919 71.36 10.38 22.18
N GLY A 920 70.29 10.94 22.74
CA GLY A 920 69.94 10.89 24.15
C GLY A 920 68.96 9.78 24.53
N ALA A 921 68.65 8.84 23.63
CA ALA A 921 67.83 7.68 23.96
C ALA A 921 68.51 6.90 25.09
N THR A 922 67.88 6.85 26.26
CA THR A 922 68.43 6.26 27.47
C THR A 922 67.34 5.55 28.25
N PHE A 923 67.46 4.24 28.43
CA PHE A 923 66.51 3.49 29.25
C PHE A 923 66.60 3.86 30.73
N SER A 924 65.46 4.21 31.31
CA SER A 924 65.34 4.40 32.75
C SER A 924 65.81 3.14 33.51
N THR A 925 66.64 3.31 34.55
CA THR A 925 67.17 2.16 35.31
C THR A 925 66.03 1.35 35.93
N GLY A 926 65.78 0.16 35.39
CA GLY A 926 64.72 -0.75 35.82
C GLY A 926 63.68 -1.07 34.76
N SER A 927 63.64 -0.32 33.64
CA SER A 927 62.82 -0.66 32.48
C SER A 927 63.56 -1.69 31.60
N THR A 928 62.86 -2.75 31.18
CA THR A 928 63.40 -3.83 30.33
C THR A 928 62.68 -3.94 28.99
N GLU A 929 61.77 -3.01 28.68
CA GLU A 929 60.77 -3.14 27.61
C GLU A 929 60.62 -1.79 26.92
N LEU A 930 60.61 -1.80 25.59
CA LEU A 930 60.39 -0.62 24.75
C LEU A 930 59.03 -0.79 24.07
N TYR A 931 58.24 0.27 24.06
CA TYR A 931 56.93 0.28 23.44
C TYR A 931 56.91 1.29 22.30
N SER A 932 56.17 0.96 21.25
CA SER A 932 55.97 1.83 20.10
C SER A 932 54.52 1.76 19.63
N ARG A 933 54.05 2.86 19.05
CA ARG A 933 52.72 2.98 18.46
C ARG A 933 52.85 3.50 17.05
N PHE A 934 52.14 2.90 16.11
CA PHE A 934 52.01 3.33 14.74
C PHE A 934 50.55 3.65 14.46
N ARG A 935 50.31 4.72 13.69
CA ARG A 935 48.97 5.15 13.33
C ARG A 935 48.94 5.43 11.84
N LEU A 936 48.13 4.68 11.11
CA LEU A 936 47.88 4.89 9.69
C LEU A 936 46.61 5.72 9.52
N SER A 937 46.66 6.81 8.76
CA SER A 937 45.45 7.59 8.46
C SER A 937 45.53 8.31 7.12
N GLU A 938 44.39 8.80 6.61
CA GLU A 938 44.34 9.52 5.33
C GLU A 938 45.19 10.80 5.31
N ASN A 939 45.09 11.62 6.36
CA ASN A 939 45.63 12.99 6.37
C ASN A 939 46.84 13.19 7.28
N GLY A 940 47.07 12.28 8.24
CA GLY A 940 48.06 12.42 9.30
C GLY A 940 47.86 13.64 10.19
N GLY A 941 48.92 14.06 10.90
CA GLY A 941 48.83 15.13 11.91
C GLY A 941 48.24 14.65 13.24
N LEU A 942 48.22 13.34 13.46
CA LEU A 942 47.79 12.69 14.67
C LEU A 942 48.83 12.84 15.79
N GLY A 943 48.35 12.85 17.03
CA GLY A 943 49.18 12.62 18.22
C GLY A 943 49.27 11.12 18.56
N SER A 944 50.08 10.79 19.57
CA SER A 944 50.21 9.40 20.07
C SER A 944 48.94 8.88 20.73
N GLY A 945 48.04 9.77 21.16
CA GLY A 945 46.68 9.46 21.62
C GLY A 945 45.66 10.44 21.01
N GLY A 946 44.38 10.20 21.28
CA GLY A 946 43.28 11.03 20.85
C GLY A 946 42.94 10.92 19.36
N ILE A 947 42.03 11.78 18.93
CA ILE A 947 41.46 11.83 17.58
C ILE A 947 42.00 13.03 16.78
N ASN A 948 41.47 13.29 15.59
CA ASN A 948 41.91 14.44 14.78
C ASN A 948 41.71 15.77 15.53
N PRO A 949 42.54 16.79 15.25
CA PRO A 949 42.39 18.12 15.88
C PRO A 949 41.04 18.81 15.64
N ASP A 950 40.31 18.39 14.60
CA ASP A 950 38.97 18.90 14.29
C ASP A 950 37.84 18.15 15.03
N GLY A 951 38.18 17.12 15.80
CA GLY A 951 37.24 16.31 16.57
C GLY A 951 36.66 15.11 15.81
N SER A 952 37.06 14.87 14.57
CA SER A 952 36.71 13.64 13.82
C SER A 952 37.60 12.47 14.26
N VAL A 953 37.08 11.24 14.17
CA VAL A 953 37.90 10.04 14.33
C VAL A 953 38.67 9.80 13.04
N PRO A 954 40.01 9.61 13.07
CA PRO A 954 40.75 9.27 11.86
C PRO A 954 40.35 7.91 11.32
N ILE A 955 40.34 7.77 9.99
CA ILE A 955 40.12 6.49 9.30
C ILE A 955 41.47 5.82 9.07
N GLY A 956 41.58 4.54 9.40
CA GLY A 956 42.78 3.74 9.33
C GLY A 956 42.89 2.83 10.54
N GLU A 957 44.07 2.78 11.15
CA GLU A 957 44.39 1.80 12.20
C GLU A 957 45.47 2.29 13.17
N VAL A 958 45.49 1.74 14.38
CA VAL A 958 46.50 1.78 15.42
C VAL A 958 47.20 0.42 15.46
N GLU A 959 48.53 0.42 15.40
CA GLU A 959 49.34 -0.76 15.73
C GLU A 959 50.28 -0.42 16.89
N ASP A 960 50.16 -1.14 17.99
CA ASP A 960 50.91 -1.05 19.22
C ASP A 960 51.86 -2.25 19.40
N HIS A 961 53.15 -1.96 19.53
CA HIS A 961 54.18 -2.98 19.56
C HIS A 961 55.02 -2.91 20.82
N LYS A 962 55.23 -4.07 21.44
CA LYS A 962 56.30 -4.26 22.43
C LYS A 962 57.55 -4.83 21.77
N GLN A 963 58.69 -4.23 22.09
CA GLN A 963 59.99 -4.62 21.55
C GLN A 963 60.90 -5.18 22.65
N PRO A 964 61.43 -6.42 22.49
CA PRO A 964 62.34 -7.00 23.46
C PRO A 964 63.73 -6.36 23.36
N LEU A 965 64.20 -5.78 24.47
CA LEU A 965 65.53 -5.16 24.52
C LEU A 965 66.62 -6.20 24.80
N ALA A 966 67.65 -6.24 23.95
CA ALA A 966 68.89 -6.94 24.23
C ALA A 966 70.00 -5.94 24.63
N MET A 967 70.34 -5.88 25.92
CA MET A 967 71.48 -5.10 26.39
C MET A 967 72.80 -5.78 25.97
N LEU A 968 73.53 -5.17 25.03
CA LEU A 968 74.88 -5.60 24.65
C LEU A 968 75.95 -4.85 25.47
N GLY A 969 76.19 -5.37 26.68
CA GLY A 969 77.41 -5.33 27.51
C GLY A 969 78.36 -4.10 27.59
N ASP A 970 78.76 -3.79 28.82
CA ASP A 970 79.64 -2.67 29.24
C ASP A 970 81.19 -2.88 29.12
N TYR A 971 81.76 -3.70 28.23
CA TYR A 971 83.24 -3.91 28.27
C TYR A 971 84.01 -4.06 26.94
N VAL A 972 85.17 -3.39 26.93
CA VAL A 972 86.26 -3.39 25.94
C VAL A 972 87.17 -4.61 26.08
N TRP A 973 87.50 -5.29 24.97
CA TRP A 973 88.81 -5.96 24.81
C TRP A 973 89.19 -6.22 23.34
N ILE A 974 90.50 -6.23 23.10
CA ILE A 974 91.15 -6.88 21.94
C ILE A 974 91.35 -8.35 22.32
N ASP A 975 91.07 -9.28 21.41
CA ASP A 975 91.69 -10.62 21.46
C ASP A 975 92.16 -11.08 20.07
N ALA A 976 93.26 -11.82 20.08
CA ALA A 976 94.06 -12.34 18.97
C ALA A 976 93.71 -13.79 18.62
#